data_AF-A0A158A962-F1
#
_entry.id   AF-A0A158A962-F1
#
_cell.length_a   1.000
_cell.length_b   1.000
_cell.length_c   1.000
_cell.angle_alpha   90.00
_cell.angle_beta   90.00
_cell.angle_gamma   90.00
#
_symmetry.space_group_name_H-M   'P 1'
#
loop_
_entity.id
_entity.type
_entity.pdbx_description
1 polymer ?
#
loop_
_entity_poly.entity_id
_entity_poly.type
_entity_poly.pdbx_seq_one_letter_code
_entity_poly.pdbx_strand_id
1 'polypeptide(L)'
;MNYLSFLRSRWFLALLALVALASAVWFFGPFVAFGGLRPLAGIAMRVSLIALLLAGVLLWLKALPTSPVFVALICLLIWCAAPFLSFGQSQPFASATARAFAIAIVLVGYGVYWLVWAFRRMQSDPHFLKQTLTLGRKQEASPAAARLQNVERQFRQALARLKAMRTGARGISRLFQGSRYLYELPWYVALGSPGSGKTSALLGSGLHVPIGETAHRTMGPPAPTQATDCWLTNEAVLIDTAGHYTRHGASMDALPARSAGDKTREGDEAAMSAQEHALAGPSGDPGWRRIVDADEWRGFLALLRRHRPRAPLNGVLLSVRLDVLTSPDPAVRTSEAVALRTRLEEVRSALGICFPVYLIITQMDRLPGFADYFSSLTKETRTQIWGFTLSLASGDPVMRCEGEFARLSARIAGGMNSRLEDEYDMTRRQRLAALPESFDALRAPLLELLSSLLLDSRYDGTQARATLRGVYFTSAAQSGEHVVAEPLTVVQRLATALGHPLKVASEPAHGSHGYFLHDLFATVILPEAHLVRPNLDRELRFRLLRLLGHALAVLLFCWLATALYVSFNNNDGYLDVIARKTDALATRVKKLYREPAPEDVPDTLAQARDLPAAPGLDLAAPDSSFRYGLYAAPAIVDVSRLTHQALQDNFLLPQIVRRIEDVIAQSIEQQDSKSAYDALRVYLMLYDREKFNARDLRAWVLDDWSRTGNAAVFGTRASMIGHLE
;
A
#
# COMPACT_ATOMS: atom_id res chain seq x y z
N MET A 1 -8.68 23.12 14.29
CA MET A 1 -7.44 22.63 14.91
C MET A 1 -7.14 21.21 14.43
N ASN A 2 -6.16 21.07 13.53
CA ASN A 2 -5.78 19.82 12.84
C ASN A 2 -4.56 19.13 13.48
N TYR A 3 -4.46 19.04 14.81
CA TYR A 3 -3.32 18.38 15.45
C TYR A 3 -3.43 16.83 15.39
N LEU A 4 -4.65 16.29 15.26
CA LEU A 4 -4.90 14.84 15.17
C LEU A 4 -4.53 14.21 13.81
N SER A 5 -4.36 15.00 12.74
CA SER A 5 -3.90 14.45 11.45
C SER A 5 -2.42 14.09 11.45
N PHE A 6 -1.61 14.72 12.31
CA PHE A 6 -0.20 14.39 12.49
C PHE A 6 -0.01 12.98 13.05
N LEU A 7 -0.83 12.61 14.05
CA LEU A 7 -0.88 11.27 14.65
C LEU A 7 -1.24 10.16 13.65
N ARG A 8 -1.78 10.53 12.47
CA ARG A 8 -2.22 9.63 11.40
C ARG A 8 -1.27 9.61 10.21
N SER A 9 -0.18 10.38 10.25
CA SER A 9 0.85 10.35 9.22
C SER A 9 1.53 8.98 9.20
N ARG A 10 1.81 8.45 8.00
CA ARG A 10 2.63 7.23 7.83
C ARG A 10 3.97 7.34 8.55
N TRP A 11 4.49 8.57 8.65
CA TRP A 11 5.73 8.89 9.37
C TRP A 11 5.56 8.73 10.88
N PHE A 12 4.46 9.22 11.45
CA PHE A 12 4.19 9.13 12.88
C PHE A 12 3.90 7.69 13.31
N LEU A 13 3.08 6.95 12.55
CA LEU A 13 2.79 5.54 12.84
C LEU A 13 4.02 4.64 12.69
N ALA A 14 4.86 4.89 11.68
CA ALA A 14 6.12 4.17 11.53
C ALA A 14 7.11 4.49 12.66
N LEU A 15 7.17 5.75 13.10
CA LEU A 15 7.99 6.17 14.24
C LEU A 15 7.47 5.57 15.55
N LEU A 16 6.16 5.56 15.78
CA LEU A 16 5.53 4.94 16.94
C LEU A 16 5.80 3.42 16.97
N ALA A 17 5.64 2.74 15.83
CA ALA A 17 5.92 1.32 15.70
C ALA A 17 7.41 1.02 15.91
N LEU A 18 8.31 1.87 15.38
CA LEU A 18 9.75 1.75 15.60
C LEU A 18 10.11 1.95 17.07
N VAL A 19 9.55 2.96 17.74
CA VAL A 19 9.77 3.22 19.17
C VAL A 19 9.27 2.03 19.99
N ALA A 20 8.06 1.53 19.72
CA ALA A 20 7.53 0.35 20.40
C ALA A 20 8.41 -0.90 20.19
N LEU A 21 8.88 -1.12 18.96
CA LEU A 21 9.76 -2.25 18.64
C LEU A 21 11.15 -2.08 19.26
N ALA A 22 11.70 -0.87 19.29
CA ALA A 22 12.97 -0.55 19.93
C ALA A 22 12.90 -0.71 21.45
N SER A 23 11.81 -0.26 22.07
CA SER A 23 11.52 -0.51 23.48
C SER A 23 11.37 -2.01 23.74
N ALA A 24 10.69 -2.75 22.87
CA ALA A 24 10.54 -4.19 23.02
C ALA A 24 11.91 -4.90 22.96
N VAL A 25 12.74 -4.57 21.98
CA VAL A 25 14.12 -5.09 21.85
C VAL A 25 14.99 -4.68 23.04
N TRP A 26 14.82 -3.47 23.57
CA TRP A 26 15.62 -2.95 24.68
C TRP A 26 15.29 -3.64 26.01
N PHE A 27 14.01 -3.73 26.36
CA PHE A 27 13.53 -4.25 27.64
C PHE A 27 13.35 -5.77 27.65
N PHE A 28 12.76 -6.36 26.60
CA PHE A 28 12.53 -7.80 26.54
C PHE A 28 13.71 -8.57 25.94
N GLY A 29 14.58 -7.90 25.16
CA GLY A 29 15.73 -8.53 24.52
C GLY A 29 16.60 -9.40 25.43
N PRO A 30 17.02 -8.94 26.64
CA PRO A 30 17.81 -9.76 27.56
C PRO A 30 17.13 -11.05 28.05
N PHE A 31 15.80 -11.10 27.96
CA PHE A 31 14.98 -12.25 28.38
C PHE A 31 14.67 -13.21 27.23
N VAL A 32 14.94 -12.80 25.98
CA VAL A 32 14.79 -13.68 24.81
C VAL A 32 15.95 -14.67 24.79
N ALA A 33 15.64 -15.94 25.05
CA ALA A 33 16.60 -17.03 25.05
C ALA A 33 16.19 -18.16 24.10
N PHE A 34 17.14 -18.73 23.36
CA PHE A 34 16.94 -19.89 22.48
C PHE A 34 17.94 -20.99 22.84
N GLY A 35 17.52 -22.06 23.52
CA GLY A 35 18.42 -23.15 23.90
C GLY A 35 19.65 -22.68 24.71
N GLY A 36 19.45 -21.72 25.63
CA GLY A 36 20.53 -21.09 26.42
C GLY A 36 21.17 -19.85 25.81
N LEU A 37 20.93 -19.55 24.52
CA LEU A 37 21.46 -18.34 23.87
C LEU A 37 20.67 -17.10 24.20
N ARG A 38 21.33 -16.05 24.68
CA ARG A 38 20.73 -14.72 24.83
C ARG A 38 21.31 -13.72 23.82
N PRO A 39 20.97 -13.82 22.52
CA PRO A 39 21.57 -13.00 21.47
C PRO A 39 21.35 -11.50 21.74
N LEU A 40 20.23 -11.14 22.37
CA LEU A 40 19.86 -9.76 22.68
C LEU A 40 20.26 -9.32 24.11
N ALA A 41 21.03 -10.11 24.86
CA ALA A 41 21.55 -9.66 26.17
C ALA A 41 22.57 -8.53 26.03
N GLY A 42 23.45 -8.63 25.03
CA GLY A 42 24.49 -7.64 24.76
C GLY A 42 23.90 -6.27 24.40
N ILE A 43 24.40 -5.21 25.05
CA ILE A 43 23.98 -3.82 24.76
C ILE A 43 24.32 -3.47 23.31
N ALA A 44 25.52 -3.83 22.84
CA ALA A 44 25.96 -3.61 21.46
C ALA A 44 25.04 -4.27 20.41
N MET A 45 24.49 -5.44 20.75
CA MET A 45 23.60 -6.17 19.84
C MET A 45 22.22 -5.49 19.74
N ARG A 46 21.68 -5.05 20.88
CA ARG A 46 20.43 -4.28 20.93
C ARG A 46 20.54 -2.96 20.18
N VAL A 47 21.63 -2.22 20.39
CA VAL A 47 21.89 -0.95 19.69
C VAL A 47 22.00 -1.17 18.18
N SER A 48 22.76 -2.16 17.73
CA SER A 48 22.92 -2.48 16.29
C SER A 48 21.59 -2.87 15.63
N LEU A 49 20.76 -3.67 16.32
CA LEU A 49 19.45 -4.10 15.79
C LEU A 49 18.45 -2.94 15.72
N ILE A 50 18.43 -2.06 16.73
CA ILE A 50 17.61 -0.83 16.73
C ILE A 50 18.07 0.12 15.63
N ALA A 51 19.38 0.28 15.43
CA ALA A 51 19.94 1.12 14.36
C ALA A 51 19.57 0.59 12.97
N LEU A 52 19.61 -0.72 12.75
CA LEU A 52 19.18 -1.36 11.50
C LEU A 52 17.67 -1.19 11.26
N LEU A 53 16.84 -1.34 12.28
CA LEU A 53 15.40 -1.09 12.18
C LEU A 53 15.10 0.36 11.83
N LEU A 54 15.78 1.32 12.47
CA LEU A 54 15.69 2.74 12.16
C LEU A 54 16.10 3.02 10.71
N ALA A 55 17.24 2.47 10.27
CA ALA A 55 17.71 2.59 8.89
C ALA A 55 16.71 2.00 7.89
N GLY A 56 16.10 0.86 8.20
CA GLY A 56 15.07 0.22 7.38
C GLY A 56 13.82 1.10 7.23
N VAL A 57 13.36 1.67 8.34
CA VAL A 57 12.22 2.61 8.33
C VAL A 57 12.56 3.89 7.56
N LEU A 58 13.76 4.46 7.74
CA LEU A 58 14.20 5.65 7.00
C LEU A 58 14.30 5.41 5.49
N LEU A 59 14.86 4.26 5.07
CA LEU A 59 14.92 3.87 3.66
C LEU A 59 13.52 3.65 3.08
N TRP A 60 12.64 2.97 3.81
CA TRP A 60 11.24 2.77 3.40
C TRP A 60 10.48 4.10 3.26
N LEU A 61 10.67 5.03 4.19
CA LEU A 61 10.06 6.36 4.16
C LEU A 61 10.57 7.21 2.99
N LYS A 62 11.83 7.08 2.62
CA LYS A 62 12.43 7.72 1.43
C LYS A 62 12.17 6.97 0.12
N ALA A 63 11.40 5.88 0.14
CA ALA A 63 11.17 4.98 -1.01
C ALA A 63 12.47 4.44 -1.64
N LEU A 64 13.54 4.35 -0.85
CA LEU A 64 14.80 3.73 -1.21
C LEU A 64 14.70 2.20 -1.00
N PRO A 65 15.50 1.40 -1.70
CA PRO A 65 15.50 -0.05 -1.50
C PRO A 65 15.88 -0.40 -0.06
N THR A 66 15.06 -1.21 0.62
CA THR A 66 15.30 -1.71 1.98
C THR A 66 16.20 -2.96 2.01
N SER A 67 16.58 -3.49 0.85
CA SER A 67 17.44 -4.65 0.70
C SER A 67 18.78 -4.59 1.46
N PRO A 68 19.52 -3.45 1.57
CA PRO A 68 20.77 -3.44 2.34
C PRO A 68 20.55 -3.70 3.84
N VAL A 69 19.39 -3.31 4.40
CA VAL A 69 19.06 -3.57 5.81
C VAL A 69 18.77 -5.05 6.03
N PHE A 70 18.07 -5.71 5.11
CA PHE A 70 17.84 -7.15 5.18
C PHE A 70 19.15 -7.94 5.05
N VAL A 71 20.04 -7.54 4.15
CA VAL A 71 21.36 -8.17 3.99
C VAL A 71 22.20 -7.99 5.26
N ALA A 72 22.23 -6.78 5.84
CA ALA A 72 22.93 -6.55 7.10
C ALA A 72 22.35 -7.38 8.26
N LEU A 73 21.02 -7.57 8.31
CA LEU A 73 20.36 -8.41 9.31
C LEU A 73 20.68 -9.91 9.10
N ILE A 74 20.79 -10.37 7.85
CA ILE A 74 21.26 -11.73 7.53
C ILE A 74 22.72 -11.93 7.96
N CYS A 75 23.61 -10.97 7.68
CA CYS A 75 25.01 -11.04 8.11
C CYS A 75 25.14 -11.11 9.65
N LEU A 76 24.32 -10.33 10.35
CA LEU A 76 24.24 -10.30 11.79
C LEU A 76 23.68 -11.61 12.37
N LEU A 77 22.68 -12.20 11.70
CA LEU A 77 22.13 -13.51 12.04
C LEU A 77 23.17 -14.63 11.83
N ILE A 78 23.92 -14.60 10.72
CA ILE A 78 25.04 -15.53 10.49
C ILE A 78 26.08 -15.39 11.60
N TRP A 79 26.42 -14.17 12.02
CA TRP A 79 27.42 -13.96 13.06
C TRP A 79 27.00 -14.53 14.43
N CYS A 80 25.72 -14.37 14.80
CA CYS A 80 25.19 -14.76 16.11
C CYS A 80 24.65 -16.20 16.16
N ALA A 81 23.99 -16.68 15.12
CA ALA A 81 23.30 -17.97 15.12
C ALA A 81 24.10 -19.12 14.48
N ALA A 82 25.00 -18.82 13.53
CA ALA A 82 25.75 -19.87 12.84
C ALA A 82 26.65 -20.76 13.74
N PRO A 83 27.26 -20.27 14.84
CA PRO A 83 28.04 -21.14 15.73
C PRO A 83 27.28 -22.32 16.32
N PHE A 84 25.95 -22.27 16.31
CA PHE A 84 25.06 -23.29 16.90
C PHE A 84 24.42 -24.21 15.87
N LEU A 85 24.66 -23.96 14.57
CA LEU A 85 24.35 -24.96 13.55
C LEU A 85 25.36 -26.10 13.63
N SER A 86 24.98 -27.15 14.36
CA SER A 86 25.68 -28.43 14.36
C SER A 86 25.14 -29.34 13.25
N PHE A 87 26.05 -29.87 12.45
CA PHE A 87 25.74 -30.95 11.50
C PHE A 87 26.40 -32.22 12.03
N GLY A 88 25.61 -33.03 12.74
CA GLY A 88 26.13 -34.18 13.48
C GLY A 88 27.12 -33.76 14.56
N GLN A 89 28.37 -34.22 14.47
CA GLN A 89 29.48 -33.89 15.40
C GLN A 89 30.32 -32.68 14.95
N SER A 90 30.06 -32.12 13.75
CA SER A 90 30.84 -31.00 13.21
C SER A 90 30.13 -29.67 13.42
N GLN A 91 30.87 -28.66 13.90
CA GLN A 91 30.42 -27.27 14.01
C GLN A 91 31.20 -26.39 13.01
N PRO A 92 30.88 -26.45 11.70
CA PRO A 92 31.66 -25.80 10.65
C PRO A 92 31.73 -24.28 10.79
N PHE A 93 30.76 -23.65 11.47
CA PHE A 93 30.69 -22.20 11.67
C PHE A 93 31.08 -21.73 13.09
N ALA A 94 31.67 -22.61 13.91
CA ALA A 94 32.22 -22.21 15.20
C ALA A 94 33.40 -21.24 15.03
N SER A 95 34.23 -21.45 13.99
CA SER A 95 35.38 -20.59 13.71
C SER A 95 34.93 -19.20 13.22
N ALA A 96 35.61 -18.15 13.70
CA ALA A 96 35.34 -16.77 13.26
C ALA A 96 35.64 -16.56 11.77
N THR A 97 36.63 -17.29 11.24
CA THR A 97 37.01 -17.26 9.82
C THR A 97 35.92 -17.84 8.92
N ALA A 98 35.31 -18.98 9.28
CA ALA A 98 34.20 -19.55 8.50
C ALA A 98 32.98 -18.62 8.44
N ARG A 99 32.68 -17.91 9.55
CA ARG A 99 31.63 -16.89 9.58
C ARG A 99 31.95 -15.69 8.70
N ALA A 100 33.18 -15.21 8.70
CA ALA A 100 33.62 -14.13 7.83
C ALA A 100 33.49 -14.50 6.34
N PHE A 101 33.86 -15.73 5.97
CA PHE A 101 33.65 -16.24 4.61
C PHE A 101 32.17 -16.34 4.21
N ALA A 102 31.31 -16.84 5.10
CA ALA A 102 29.87 -16.90 4.85
C ALA A 102 29.25 -15.50 4.64
N ILE A 103 29.66 -14.51 5.45
CA ILE A 103 29.24 -13.12 5.29
C ILE A 103 29.74 -12.52 3.97
N ALA A 104 31.00 -12.79 3.60
CA ALA A 104 31.57 -12.33 2.34
C ALA A 104 30.80 -12.87 1.12
N ILE A 105 30.41 -14.15 1.13
CA ILE A 105 29.59 -14.75 0.07
C ILE A 105 28.24 -14.04 -0.08
N VAL A 106 27.56 -13.75 1.04
CA VAL A 106 26.27 -13.04 1.04
C VAL A 106 26.42 -11.63 0.47
N LEU A 107 27.48 -10.90 0.84
CA LEU A 107 27.74 -9.55 0.34
C LEU A 107 28.08 -9.54 -1.16
N VAL A 108 28.89 -10.49 -1.62
CA VAL A 108 29.23 -10.65 -3.05
C VAL A 108 27.99 -11.00 -3.86
N GLY A 109 27.18 -11.97 -3.41
CA GLY A 109 25.94 -12.35 -4.08
C GLY A 109 24.95 -11.19 -4.17
N TYR A 110 24.83 -10.39 -3.09
CA TYR A 110 24.02 -9.18 -3.10
C TYR A 110 24.56 -8.11 -4.06
N GLY A 111 25.88 -7.92 -4.11
CA GLY A 111 26.53 -7.00 -5.05
C GLY A 111 26.24 -7.37 -6.50
N VAL A 112 26.38 -8.66 -6.85
CA VAL A 112 26.06 -9.17 -8.21
C VAL A 112 24.57 -8.99 -8.53
N TYR A 113 23.67 -9.35 -7.60
CA TYR A 113 22.23 -9.13 -7.78
C TYR A 113 21.91 -7.65 -8.02
N TRP A 114 22.48 -6.74 -7.23
CA TRP A 114 22.26 -5.30 -7.36
C TRP A 114 22.77 -4.77 -8.70
N LEU A 115 23.94 -5.25 -9.15
CA LEU A 115 24.55 -4.86 -10.42
C LEU A 115 23.72 -5.34 -11.61
N VAL A 116 23.23 -6.59 -11.59
CA VAL A 116 22.31 -7.13 -12.60
C VAL A 116 20.97 -6.39 -12.60
N TRP A 117 20.43 -6.09 -11.42
CA TRP A 117 19.20 -5.31 -11.28
C TRP A 117 19.36 -3.89 -11.83
N ALA A 118 20.46 -3.22 -11.51
CA ALA A 118 20.77 -1.88 -12.00
C ALA A 118 20.95 -1.88 -13.52
N PHE A 119 21.68 -2.85 -14.06
CA PHE A 119 21.90 -3.00 -15.49
C PHE A 119 20.60 -3.27 -16.26
N ARG A 120 19.77 -4.22 -15.79
CA ARG A 120 18.45 -4.49 -16.38
C ARG A 120 17.54 -3.26 -16.31
N ARG A 121 17.60 -2.50 -15.21
CA ARG A 121 16.81 -1.30 -15.01
C ARG A 121 17.27 -0.13 -15.89
N MET A 122 18.59 0.01 -16.12
CA MET A 122 19.12 0.96 -17.09
C MET A 122 18.65 0.64 -18.52
N GLN A 123 18.54 -0.65 -18.89
CA GLN A 123 18.05 -1.03 -20.21
C GLN A 123 16.54 -0.85 -20.40
N SER A 124 15.76 -0.91 -19.33
CA SER A 124 14.29 -0.86 -19.40
C SER A 124 13.68 0.50 -19.05
N ASP A 125 14.43 1.42 -18.44
CA ASP A 125 13.95 2.73 -18.02
C ASP A 125 14.94 3.85 -18.40
N PRO A 126 14.80 4.47 -19.60
CA PRO A 126 15.66 5.57 -20.04
C PRO A 126 15.55 6.81 -19.14
N HIS A 127 14.49 6.93 -18.34
CA HIS A 127 14.35 8.00 -17.34
C HIS A 127 15.24 7.74 -16.11
N PHE A 128 15.43 6.48 -15.71
CA PHE A 128 16.36 6.14 -14.63
C PHE A 128 17.80 6.50 -15.00
N LEU A 129 18.23 6.21 -16.24
CA LEU A 129 19.54 6.63 -16.78
C LEU A 129 19.75 8.14 -16.70
N LYS A 130 18.77 8.93 -17.20
CA LYS A 130 18.83 10.40 -17.12
C LYS A 130 18.89 10.88 -15.67
N GLN A 131 18.15 10.26 -14.76
CA GLN A 131 18.11 10.65 -13.34
C GLN A 131 19.40 10.25 -12.59
N THR A 132 20.03 9.13 -12.93
CA THR A 132 21.32 8.72 -12.34
C THR A 132 22.50 9.51 -12.91
N LEU A 133 22.46 9.90 -14.18
CA LEU A 133 23.51 10.73 -14.80
C LEU A 133 23.43 12.20 -14.38
N THR A 134 22.28 12.65 -13.85
CA THR A 134 22.07 14.03 -13.36
C THR A 134 22.17 14.17 -11.83
N LEU A 135 22.73 13.17 -11.15
CA LEU A 135 23.02 13.19 -9.71
C LEU A 135 23.93 14.39 -9.35
N GLY A 136 23.31 15.49 -8.90
CA GLY A 136 24.00 16.73 -8.50
C GLY A 136 23.26 18.02 -8.86
N ARG A 137 22.33 17.99 -9.84
CA ARG A 137 21.50 19.16 -10.16
C ARG A 137 20.30 19.20 -9.21
N LYS A 138 20.14 20.28 -8.43
CA LYS A 138 18.90 20.56 -7.68
C LYS A 138 17.73 20.39 -8.65
N GLN A 139 16.71 19.63 -8.24
CA GLN A 139 15.49 19.42 -9.02
C GLN A 139 14.94 20.82 -9.37
N GLU A 140 15.14 21.25 -10.60
CA GLU A 140 14.69 22.56 -11.09
C GLU A 140 13.17 22.59 -10.92
N ALA A 141 12.65 23.70 -10.36
CA ALA A 141 11.22 23.85 -10.15
C ALA A 141 10.49 23.67 -11.48
N SER A 142 9.45 22.84 -11.49
CA SER A 142 8.65 22.56 -12.69
C SER A 142 8.21 23.88 -13.34
N PRO A 143 8.43 24.06 -14.65
CA PRO A 143 8.05 25.29 -15.34
C PRO A 143 6.54 25.55 -15.24
N ALA A 144 5.72 24.50 -15.11
CA ALA A 144 4.27 24.60 -14.92
C ALA A 144 3.82 24.60 -13.45
N ALA A 145 4.70 24.80 -12.46
CA ALA A 145 4.37 24.61 -11.04
C ALA A 145 3.12 25.37 -10.57
N ALA A 146 2.93 26.63 -10.99
CA ALA A 146 1.76 27.42 -10.62
C ALA A 146 0.45 26.85 -11.20
N ARG A 147 0.46 26.43 -12.49
CA ARG A 147 -0.68 25.78 -13.13
C ARG A 147 -0.98 24.43 -12.49
N LEU A 148 0.07 23.66 -12.20
CA LEU A 148 -0.05 22.36 -11.55
C LEU A 148 -0.63 22.45 -10.13
N GLN A 149 -0.32 23.51 -9.37
CA GLN A 149 -0.96 23.75 -8.07
C GLN A 149 -2.47 23.97 -8.19
N ASN A 150 -2.93 24.64 -9.26
CA ASN A 150 -4.36 24.83 -9.51
C ASN A 150 -5.02 23.50 -9.90
N VAL A 151 -4.40 22.72 -10.78
CA VAL A 151 -4.85 21.36 -11.14
C VAL A 151 -4.92 20.46 -9.91
N GLU A 152 -3.88 20.45 -9.07
CA GLU A 152 -3.87 19.65 -7.83
C GLU A 152 -4.97 20.11 -6.85
N ARG A 153 -5.23 21.42 -6.76
CA ARG A 153 -6.30 21.96 -5.91
C ARG A 153 -7.67 21.50 -6.39
N GLN A 154 -7.96 21.64 -7.69
CA GLN A 154 -9.22 21.19 -8.30
C GLN A 154 -9.40 19.67 -8.13
N PHE A 155 -8.34 18.91 -8.38
CA PHE A 155 -8.36 17.46 -8.24
C PHE A 155 -8.60 17.01 -6.79
N ARG A 156 -7.96 17.64 -5.80
CA ARG A 156 -8.20 17.36 -4.38
C ARG A 156 -9.63 17.71 -3.95
N GLN A 157 -10.19 18.80 -4.46
CA GLN A 157 -11.59 19.16 -4.22
C GLN A 157 -12.54 18.10 -4.78
N ALA A 158 -12.32 17.64 -6.02
CA ALA A 158 -13.09 16.55 -6.62
C ALA A 158 -12.98 15.25 -5.81
N LEU A 159 -11.79 14.88 -5.36
CA LEU A 159 -11.58 13.70 -4.51
C LEU A 159 -12.29 13.81 -3.15
N ALA A 160 -12.29 15.00 -2.53
CA ALA A 160 -12.99 15.24 -1.27
C ALA A 160 -14.51 15.08 -1.45
N ARG A 161 -15.06 15.59 -2.55
CA ARG A 161 -16.48 15.41 -2.91
C ARG A 161 -16.83 13.96 -3.20
N LEU A 162 -16.02 13.27 -4.01
CA LEU A 162 -16.19 11.85 -4.30
C LEU A 162 -16.19 11.02 -3.02
N LYS A 163 -15.28 11.32 -2.10
CA LYS A 163 -15.25 10.69 -0.78
C LYS A 163 -16.53 10.98 -0.01
N ALA A 164 -16.96 12.24 0.06
CA ALA A 164 -18.18 12.62 0.78
C ALA A 164 -19.44 11.91 0.24
N MET A 165 -19.58 11.77 -1.08
CA MET A 165 -20.70 11.07 -1.70
C MET A 165 -20.75 9.58 -1.37
N ARG A 166 -19.59 8.93 -1.24
CA ARG A 166 -19.51 7.46 -1.07
C ARG A 166 -19.36 7.03 0.38
N THR A 167 -18.73 7.85 1.22
CA THR A 167 -18.55 7.55 2.62
C THR A 167 -19.66 8.20 3.45
N GLY A 168 -20.78 7.51 3.63
CA GLY A 168 -21.87 7.90 4.55
C GLY A 168 -21.54 7.75 6.04
N ALA A 169 -20.30 7.40 6.38
CA ALA A 169 -19.92 7.05 7.74
C ALA A 169 -19.74 8.28 8.65
N ARG A 170 -20.41 8.22 9.80
CA ARG A 170 -20.26 9.16 10.93
C ARG A 170 -19.42 8.48 12.03
N GLY A 171 -18.62 9.25 12.75
CA GLY A 171 -17.87 8.79 13.93
C GLY A 171 -16.58 8.02 13.64
N ILE A 172 -16.22 7.11 14.56
CA ILE A 172 -14.95 6.38 14.64
C ILE A 172 -14.73 5.45 13.43
N SER A 173 -15.80 5.05 12.73
CA SER A 173 -15.73 4.26 11.49
C SER A 173 -15.00 4.98 10.33
N ARG A 174 -14.90 6.32 10.34
CA ARG A 174 -14.02 7.08 9.42
C ARG A 174 -12.52 6.79 9.64
N LEU A 175 -12.15 6.21 10.80
CA LEU A 175 -10.75 5.89 11.11
C LEU A 175 -10.23 4.68 10.30
N PHE A 176 -11.13 3.76 9.94
CA PHE A 176 -10.82 2.50 9.25
C PHE A 176 -11.27 2.46 7.78
N GLN A 177 -11.79 3.56 7.23
CA GLN A 177 -12.15 3.64 5.81
C GLN A 177 -10.91 3.70 4.93
N GLY A 178 -10.62 2.59 4.26
CA GLY A 178 -9.57 2.50 3.25
C GLY A 178 -9.92 3.28 1.96
N SER A 179 -8.98 3.31 1.02
CA SER A 179 -9.12 3.97 -0.29
C SER A 179 -10.08 3.27 -1.27
N ARG A 180 -11.07 2.52 -0.77
CA ARG A 180 -11.99 1.71 -1.57
C ARG A 180 -12.88 2.57 -2.48
N TYR A 181 -13.33 3.72 -1.97
CA TYR A 181 -14.17 4.68 -2.71
C TYR A 181 -13.55 5.16 -4.04
N LEU A 182 -12.21 5.13 -4.16
CA LEU A 182 -11.51 5.49 -5.40
C LEU A 182 -11.69 4.46 -6.52
N TYR A 183 -12.08 3.23 -6.18
CA TYR A 183 -12.20 2.11 -7.10
C TYR A 183 -13.65 1.61 -7.23
N GLU A 184 -14.60 2.24 -6.56
CA GLU A 184 -16.03 1.95 -6.67
C GLU A 184 -16.62 2.50 -7.98
N LEU A 185 -16.07 3.60 -8.48
CA LEU A 185 -16.44 4.18 -9.78
C LEU A 185 -15.29 4.07 -10.78
N PRO A 186 -15.59 3.77 -12.05
CA PRO A 186 -14.62 3.87 -13.12
C PRO A 186 -14.30 5.32 -13.47
N TRP A 187 -13.07 5.57 -13.89
CA TRP A 187 -12.59 6.91 -14.28
C TRP A 187 -12.23 6.94 -15.76
N TYR A 188 -12.80 7.85 -16.52
CA TYR A 188 -12.48 8.03 -17.94
C TYR A 188 -11.87 9.40 -18.17
N VAL A 189 -10.98 9.52 -19.14
CA VAL A 189 -10.42 10.81 -19.57
C VAL A 189 -10.79 11.05 -21.03
N ALA A 190 -11.28 12.25 -21.33
CA ALA A 190 -11.56 12.68 -22.70
C ALA A 190 -10.37 13.47 -23.24
N LEU A 191 -9.80 13.03 -24.37
CA LEU A 191 -8.69 13.65 -25.08
C LEU A 191 -9.10 14.03 -26.51
N GLY A 192 -8.49 15.06 -27.07
CA GLY A 192 -8.84 15.63 -28.36
C GLY A 192 -8.42 17.08 -28.49
N SER A 193 -8.19 17.54 -29.72
CA SER A 193 -7.80 18.92 -30.00
C SER A 193 -8.80 19.97 -29.48
N PRO A 194 -8.39 21.24 -29.32
CA PRO A 194 -9.32 22.32 -28.97
C PRO A 194 -10.54 22.34 -29.91
N GLY A 195 -11.73 22.54 -29.34
CA GLY A 195 -12.99 22.53 -30.12
C GLY A 195 -13.49 21.15 -30.55
N SER A 196 -12.81 20.04 -30.19
CA SER A 196 -13.22 18.69 -30.62
C SER A 196 -14.53 18.15 -30.04
N GLY A 197 -15.27 18.94 -29.27
CA GLY A 197 -16.56 18.55 -28.72
C GLY A 197 -16.50 17.65 -27.48
N LYS A 198 -15.35 17.50 -26.81
CA LYS A 198 -15.18 16.70 -25.58
C LYS A 198 -16.23 17.04 -24.52
N THR A 199 -16.27 18.30 -24.09
CA THR A 199 -17.20 18.78 -23.06
C THR A 199 -18.65 18.58 -23.49
N SER A 200 -18.98 18.86 -24.75
CA SER A 200 -20.33 18.70 -25.28
C SER A 200 -20.74 17.22 -25.33
N ALA A 201 -19.82 16.31 -25.69
CA ALA A 201 -20.06 14.87 -25.67
C ALA A 201 -20.30 14.35 -24.24
N LEU A 202 -19.57 14.88 -23.24
CA LEU A 202 -19.78 14.54 -21.83
C LEU A 202 -21.11 15.08 -21.30
N LEU A 203 -21.50 16.31 -21.67
CA LEU A 203 -22.80 16.88 -21.34
C LEU A 203 -23.97 16.07 -21.96
N GLY A 204 -23.79 15.58 -23.19
CA GLY A 204 -24.76 14.75 -23.89
C GLY A 204 -24.74 13.27 -23.49
N SER A 205 -23.83 12.84 -22.61
CA SER A 205 -23.71 11.44 -22.15
C SER A 205 -24.94 10.92 -21.39
N GLY A 206 -25.82 11.81 -20.94
CA GLY A 206 -27.01 11.45 -20.18
C GLY A 206 -26.75 11.04 -18.73
N LEU A 207 -25.49 11.12 -18.28
CA LEU A 207 -25.12 10.76 -16.92
C LEU A 207 -25.67 11.76 -15.90
N HIS A 208 -26.34 11.23 -14.86
CA HIS A 208 -26.88 12.03 -13.79
C HIS A 208 -25.75 12.61 -12.90
N VAL A 209 -25.56 13.92 -13.03
CA VAL A 209 -24.70 14.72 -12.15
C VAL A 209 -25.52 15.20 -10.95
N PRO A 210 -25.01 15.10 -9.69
CA PRO A 210 -25.72 15.57 -8.51
C PRO A 210 -26.14 17.05 -8.59
N ILE A 211 -27.36 17.33 -8.10
CA ILE A 211 -28.02 18.65 -8.16
C ILE A 211 -27.15 19.70 -7.45
N GLY A 212 -26.58 20.62 -8.23
CA GLY A 212 -25.67 21.68 -7.77
C GLY A 212 -24.50 21.95 -8.71
N GLU A 213 -24.07 20.96 -9.51
CA GLU A 213 -22.93 21.11 -10.44
C GLU A 213 -23.34 21.56 -11.85
N THR A 214 -24.56 21.28 -12.28
CA THR A 214 -25.07 21.58 -13.64
C THR A 214 -25.52 23.03 -13.86
N ALA A 215 -25.83 23.77 -12.78
CA ALA A 215 -26.51 25.06 -12.85
C ALA A 215 -25.69 26.20 -13.47
N HIS A 216 -24.35 26.10 -13.50
CA HIS A 216 -23.47 27.15 -14.04
C HIS A 216 -23.04 26.93 -15.50
N ARG A 217 -23.26 25.75 -16.09
CA ARG A 217 -22.76 25.42 -17.45
C ARG A 217 -23.82 25.02 -18.47
N THR A 218 -25.08 24.87 -18.05
CA THR A 218 -26.22 24.63 -18.96
C THR A 218 -26.84 25.92 -19.52
N MET A 219 -26.42 27.09 -19.02
CA MET A 219 -26.85 28.40 -19.49
C MET A 219 -25.77 29.02 -20.39
N GLY A 220 -25.81 28.72 -21.70
CA GLY A 220 -24.93 29.30 -22.72
C GLY A 220 -23.94 28.30 -23.36
N PRO A 221 -23.24 28.69 -24.44
CA PRO A 221 -22.22 27.86 -25.07
C PRO A 221 -21.10 27.54 -24.06
N PRO A 222 -20.64 26.28 -23.99
CA PRO A 222 -19.66 25.87 -22.98
C PRO A 222 -18.35 26.64 -23.15
N ALA A 223 -17.90 27.31 -22.09
CA ALA A 223 -16.59 27.97 -22.06
C ALA A 223 -15.46 26.93 -22.23
N PRO A 224 -14.35 27.28 -22.88
CA PRO A 224 -13.23 26.37 -23.07
C PRO A 224 -12.65 25.91 -21.73
N THR A 225 -12.47 24.60 -21.59
CA THR A 225 -11.83 23.97 -20.41
C THR A 225 -10.39 24.45 -20.28
N GLN A 226 -10.07 25.14 -19.18
CA GLN A 226 -8.76 25.75 -18.95
C GLN A 226 -7.66 24.73 -18.62
N ALA A 227 -7.95 23.67 -17.84
CA ALA A 227 -6.95 22.65 -17.48
C ALA A 227 -7.57 21.25 -17.41
N THR A 228 -8.16 20.87 -16.28
CA THR A 228 -8.91 19.62 -16.13
C THR A 228 -10.15 19.82 -15.28
N ASP A 229 -11.30 19.35 -15.78
CA ASP A 229 -12.54 19.32 -14.99
C ASP A 229 -12.92 17.87 -14.69
N CYS A 230 -13.09 17.55 -13.41
CA CYS A 230 -13.54 16.24 -12.95
C CYS A 230 -15.05 16.25 -12.70
N TRP A 231 -15.81 15.61 -13.59
CA TRP A 231 -17.25 15.43 -13.49
C TRP A 231 -17.53 14.19 -12.66
N LEU A 232 -18.25 14.36 -11.55
CA LEU A 232 -18.57 13.27 -10.64
C LEU A 232 -20.03 12.86 -10.83
N THR A 233 -20.24 11.65 -11.33
CA THR A 233 -21.60 11.11 -11.55
C THR A 233 -21.86 9.95 -10.59
N ASN A 234 -23.09 9.44 -10.59
CA ASN A 234 -23.43 8.26 -9.79
C ASN A 234 -22.79 6.97 -10.33
N GLU A 235 -22.34 6.96 -11.59
CA GLU A 235 -21.88 5.75 -12.29
C GLU A 235 -20.41 5.81 -12.70
N ALA A 236 -19.84 7.01 -12.88
CA ALA A 236 -18.44 7.20 -13.25
C ALA A 236 -17.87 8.57 -12.86
N VAL A 237 -16.54 8.66 -12.88
CA VAL A 237 -15.82 9.94 -12.89
C VAL A 237 -15.33 10.21 -14.30
N LEU A 238 -15.76 11.32 -14.89
CA LEU A 238 -15.32 11.74 -16.22
C LEU A 238 -14.37 12.92 -16.09
N ILE A 239 -13.18 12.80 -16.64
CA ILE A 239 -12.18 13.86 -16.64
C ILE A 239 -12.18 14.50 -18.01
N ASP A 240 -12.73 15.71 -18.07
CA ASP A 240 -12.64 16.57 -19.25
C ASP A 240 -11.29 17.30 -19.24
N THR A 241 -10.55 17.21 -20.34
CA THR A 241 -9.22 17.81 -20.45
C THR A 241 -9.22 19.01 -21.39
N ALA A 242 -8.37 19.99 -21.10
CA ALA A 242 -8.12 21.09 -22.00
C ALA A 242 -7.55 20.59 -23.33
N GLY A 243 -7.98 21.21 -24.44
CA GLY A 243 -7.53 20.79 -25.78
C GLY A 243 -6.01 20.96 -25.99
N HIS A 244 -5.38 21.88 -25.27
CA HIS A 244 -3.93 22.11 -25.35
C HIS A 244 -3.11 20.97 -24.78
N TYR A 245 -3.67 20.09 -23.93
CA TYR A 245 -2.97 18.87 -23.55
C TYR A 245 -2.79 17.95 -24.74
N THR A 246 -3.73 17.93 -25.70
CA THR A 246 -3.58 17.15 -26.94
C THR A 246 -2.65 17.84 -27.93
N ARG A 247 -2.80 19.16 -28.11
CA ARG A 247 -1.93 19.99 -28.94
C ARG A 247 -1.16 21.00 -28.10
N HIS A 248 0.03 20.60 -27.67
CA HIS A 248 0.93 21.49 -26.92
C HIS A 248 1.24 22.76 -27.71
N GLY A 249 1.28 23.90 -27.02
CA GLY A 249 1.44 25.21 -27.65
C GLY A 249 0.12 25.90 -27.98
N ALA A 250 -1.02 25.21 -27.84
CA ALA A 250 -2.35 25.78 -28.08
C ALA A 250 -3.00 26.39 -26.81
N SER A 251 -2.30 26.42 -25.67
CA SER A 251 -2.84 27.04 -24.45
C SER A 251 -2.94 28.55 -24.62
N MET A 252 -4.07 29.12 -24.20
CA MET A 252 -4.30 30.58 -24.20
C MET A 252 -3.92 31.22 -22.86
N ASP A 253 -3.48 30.42 -21.90
CA ASP A 253 -3.15 30.87 -20.55
C ASP A 253 -1.83 31.65 -20.53
N ALA A 254 -1.74 32.59 -19.58
CA ALA A 254 -0.52 33.35 -19.34
C ALA A 254 0.67 32.42 -19.07
N LEU A 255 1.81 32.73 -19.69
CA LEU A 255 3.04 31.96 -19.53
C LEU A 255 3.79 32.39 -18.26
N PRO A 256 4.36 31.45 -17.50
CA PRO A 256 5.23 31.77 -16.38
C PRO A 256 6.53 32.43 -16.88
N ALA A 257 7.08 33.34 -16.09
CA ALA A 257 8.35 33.99 -16.39
C ALA A 257 9.49 32.95 -16.49
N ARG A 258 10.31 33.02 -17.54
CA ARG A 258 11.49 32.16 -17.70
C ARG A 258 12.49 32.45 -16.58
N SER A 259 13.00 31.41 -15.93
CA SER A 259 14.09 31.54 -14.96
C SER A 259 15.41 31.84 -15.68
N ALA A 260 16.29 32.65 -15.08
CA ALA A 260 17.54 33.11 -15.70
C ALA A 260 18.53 31.98 -16.10
N GLY A 261 18.34 30.76 -15.58
CA GLY A 261 19.16 29.58 -15.92
C GLY A 261 18.82 28.87 -17.22
N ASP A 262 17.74 29.25 -17.93
CA ASP A 262 17.25 28.53 -19.13
C ASP A 262 17.81 29.09 -20.45
N LYS A 263 18.51 30.24 -20.42
CA LYS A 263 19.13 30.90 -21.60
C LYS A 263 20.27 30.09 -22.25
N THR A 264 20.81 29.07 -21.60
CA THR A 264 21.97 28.30 -22.09
C THR A 264 21.60 27.10 -22.95
N ARG A 265 20.30 26.79 -23.14
CA ARG A 265 19.84 25.63 -23.94
C ARG A 265 19.54 25.94 -25.41
N GLU A 266 19.49 27.22 -25.81
CA GLU A 266 19.14 27.66 -27.17
C GLU A 266 20.25 27.46 -28.23
N GLY A 267 21.41 26.88 -27.86
CA GLY A 267 22.51 26.67 -28.80
C GLY A 267 22.30 25.59 -29.88
N ASP A 268 21.41 24.61 -29.66
CA ASP A 268 21.36 23.39 -30.49
C ASP A 268 20.07 23.21 -31.32
N GLU A 269 19.00 23.99 -31.10
CA GLU A 269 17.71 23.82 -31.81
C GLU A 269 17.46 24.82 -32.96
N ALA A 270 18.40 25.73 -33.21
CA ALA A 270 18.27 26.80 -34.23
C ALA A 270 18.27 26.32 -35.70
N ALA A 271 18.28 25.01 -35.97
CA ALA A 271 18.38 24.46 -37.32
C ALA A 271 17.04 24.09 -37.99
N MET A 272 15.87 24.25 -37.33
CA MET A 272 14.60 23.71 -37.85
C MET A 272 13.43 24.68 -38.06
N SER A 273 13.59 26.01 -37.91
CA SER A 273 12.46 26.94 -38.12
C SER A 273 12.81 28.14 -38.98
N ALA A 274 12.77 27.97 -40.31
CA ALA A 274 12.83 29.09 -41.26
C ALA A 274 11.47 29.51 -41.84
N GLN A 275 10.36 28.82 -41.53
CA GLN A 275 9.07 29.07 -42.21
C GLN A 275 7.88 29.46 -41.31
N GLU A 276 8.01 29.42 -39.97
CA GLU A 276 6.88 29.68 -39.04
C GLU A 276 6.88 31.09 -38.40
N HIS A 277 7.80 31.99 -38.77
CA HIS A 277 7.93 33.32 -38.14
C HIS A 277 6.93 34.39 -38.63
N ALA A 278 5.94 34.06 -39.46
CA ALA A 278 5.09 35.06 -40.12
C ALA A 278 3.66 35.29 -39.54
N LEU A 279 3.27 34.67 -38.41
CA LEU A 279 1.89 34.81 -37.88
C LEU A 279 1.79 34.98 -36.35
N ALA A 280 2.72 35.71 -35.73
CA ALA A 280 2.67 35.96 -34.28
C ALA A 280 1.80 37.20 -33.93
N GLY A 281 0.59 36.93 -33.44
CA GLY A 281 -0.15 37.87 -32.57
C GLY A 281 0.52 38.02 -31.18
N PRO A 282 0.00 38.89 -30.30
CA PRO A 282 0.73 39.32 -29.11
C PRO A 282 0.85 38.19 -28.07
N SER A 283 2.05 38.06 -27.48
CA SER A 283 2.42 37.36 -26.23
C SER A 283 2.82 35.86 -26.26
N GLY A 284 4.14 35.63 -26.36
CA GLY A 284 4.85 34.45 -25.85
C GLY A 284 5.65 33.64 -26.88
N ASP A 285 6.83 33.15 -26.50
CA ASP A 285 7.63 32.18 -27.29
C ASP A 285 6.83 30.86 -27.47
N PRO A 286 6.53 30.43 -28.72
CA PRO A 286 5.80 29.19 -29.01
C PRO A 286 6.47 27.94 -28.41
N GLY A 287 7.80 27.90 -28.38
CA GLY A 287 8.56 26.78 -27.81
C GLY A 287 8.38 26.68 -26.30
N TRP A 288 8.42 27.83 -25.60
CA TRP A 288 8.19 27.86 -24.15
C TRP A 288 6.80 27.36 -23.78
N ARG A 289 5.78 27.77 -24.53
CA ARG A 289 4.40 27.32 -24.30
C ARG A 289 4.27 25.81 -24.42
N ARG A 290 4.88 25.20 -25.45
CA ARG A 290 4.90 23.74 -25.62
C ARG A 290 5.54 23.02 -24.42
N ILE A 291 6.62 23.56 -23.87
CA ILE A 291 7.31 22.97 -22.70
C ILE A 291 6.42 23.05 -21.45
N VAL A 292 5.80 24.21 -21.19
CA VAL A 292 4.92 24.42 -20.04
C VAL A 292 3.70 23.50 -20.12
N ASP A 293 3.04 23.43 -21.28
CA ASP A 293 1.87 22.56 -21.49
C ASP A 293 2.22 21.07 -21.30
N ALA A 294 3.39 20.65 -21.80
CA ALA A 294 3.87 19.27 -21.64
C ALA A 294 4.21 18.92 -20.18
N ASP A 295 4.80 19.85 -19.43
CA ASP A 295 5.12 19.67 -18.02
C ASP A 295 3.85 19.62 -17.15
N GLU A 296 2.87 20.48 -17.44
CA GLU A 296 1.56 20.47 -16.78
C GLU A 296 0.84 19.13 -16.98
N TRP A 297 0.81 18.64 -18.23
CA TRP A 297 0.23 17.35 -18.58
C TRP A 297 0.90 16.18 -17.84
N ARG A 298 2.24 16.14 -17.79
CA ARG A 298 2.98 15.11 -17.03
C ARG A 298 2.69 15.19 -15.54
N GLY A 299 2.61 16.40 -14.99
CA GLY A 299 2.23 16.63 -13.60
C GLY A 299 0.82 16.11 -13.30
N PHE A 300 -0.14 16.35 -14.19
CA PHE A 300 -1.49 15.80 -14.08
C PHE A 300 -1.52 14.26 -14.07
N LEU A 301 -0.78 13.61 -14.99
CA LEU A 301 -0.65 12.15 -15.00
C LEU A 301 -0.01 11.61 -13.71
N ALA A 302 0.97 12.33 -13.15
CA ALA A 302 1.58 11.98 -11.87
C ALA A 302 0.59 12.10 -10.71
N LEU A 303 -0.32 13.08 -10.72
CA LEU A 303 -1.40 13.21 -9.73
C LEU A 303 -2.36 12.02 -9.78
N LEU A 304 -2.79 11.59 -10.97
CA LEU A 304 -3.63 10.39 -11.14
C LEU A 304 -2.94 9.14 -10.56
N ARG A 305 -1.67 8.95 -10.91
CA ARG A 305 -0.86 7.81 -10.42
C ARG A 305 -0.66 7.84 -8.90
N ARG A 306 -0.51 9.02 -8.31
CA ARG A 306 -0.32 9.20 -6.85
C ARG A 306 -1.58 8.84 -6.08
N HIS A 307 -2.74 9.31 -6.54
CA HIS A 307 -4.00 9.15 -5.80
C HIS A 307 -4.68 7.80 -6.08
N ARG A 308 -4.56 7.26 -7.30
CA ARG A 308 -5.24 6.01 -7.71
C ARG A 308 -4.24 4.99 -8.28
N PRO A 309 -3.29 4.47 -7.47
CA PRO A 309 -2.11 3.74 -7.97
C PRO A 309 -2.38 2.38 -8.62
N ARG A 310 -3.55 1.75 -8.36
CA ARG A 310 -3.86 0.41 -8.92
C ARG A 310 -4.44 0.49 -10.33
N ALA A 311 -5.40 1.38 -10.53
CA ALA A 311 -6.04 1.62 -11.81
C ALA A 311 -6.28 3.12 -11.95
N PRO A 312 -5.28 3.92 -12.37
CA PRO A 312 -5.45 5.36 -12.49
C PRO A 312 -6.63 5.76 -13.40
N LEU A 313 -6.81 5.05 -14.52
CA LEU A 313 -7.89 5.26 -15.48
C LEU A 313 -8.53 3.91 -15.86
N ASN A 314 -9.82 3.94 -16.20
CA ASN A 314 -10.63 2.82 -16.69
C ASN A 314 -10.81 2.85 -18.22
N GLY A 315 -10.52 3.96 -18.88
CA GLY A 315 -10.61 4.09 -20.33
C GLY A 315 -10.26 5.49 -20.79
N VAL A 316 -9.98 5.60 -22.09
CA VAL A 316 -9.70 6.89 -22.75
C VAL A 316 -10.71 7.10 -23.87
N LEU A 317 -11.31 8.29 -23.91
CA LEU A 317 -12.22 8.74 -24.96
C LEU A 317 -11.43 9.68 -25.87
N LEU A 318 -11.30 9.33 -27.14
CA LEU A 318 -10.66 10.19 -28.15
C LEU A 318 -11.73 10.88 -28.95
N SER A 319 -11.73 12.21 -28.98
CA SER A 319 -12.68 13.01 -29.74
C SER A 319 -12.00 13.64 -30.94
N VAL A 320 -12.45 13.29 -32.15
CA VAL A 320 -11.97 13.84 -33.43
C VAL A 320 -13.12 14.53 -34.14
N ARG A 321 -12.89 15.74 -34.65
CA ARG A 321 -13.90 16.48 -35.40
C ARG A 321 -14.03 15.94 -36.82
N LEU A 322 -15.25 15.95 -37.34
CA LEU A 322 -15.50 15.56 -38.72
C LEU A 322 -14.71 16.39 -39.75
N ASP A 323 -14.61 17.71 -39.55
CA ASP A 323 -13.89 18.61 -40.47
C ASP A 323 -12.38 18.35 -40.54
N VAL A 324 -11.78 17.92 -39.43
CA VAL A 324 -10.38 17.49 -39.39
C VAL A 324 -10.22 16.15 -40.09
N LEU A 325 -11.16 15.22 -39.87
CA LEU A 325 -11.12 13.89 -40.49
C LEU A 325 -11.23 13.97 -42.02
N THR A 326 -12.10 14.83 -42.55
CA THR A 326 -12.31 15.00 -44.00
C THR A 326 -11.52 16.17 -44.59
N SER A 327 -10.58 16.74 -43.82
CA SER A 327 -9.75 17.84 -44.30
C SER A 327 -9.08 17.46 -45.63
N PRO A 328 -9.14 18.29 -46.67
CA PRO A 328 -8.50 18.00 -47.95
C PRO A 328 -6.97 17.92 -47.81
N ASP A 329 -6.40 18.65 -46.84
CA ASP A 329 -4.98 18.59 -46.53
C ASP A 329 -4.63 17.32 -45.72
N PRO A 330 -3.83 16.38 -46.28
CA PRO A 330 -3.38 15.19 -45.57
C PRO A 330 -2.45 15.51 -44.39
N ALA A 331 -1.75 16.65 -44.40
CA ALA A 331 -0.89 17.05 -43.30
C ALA A 331 -1.71 17.35 -42.03
N VAL A 332 -2.88 17.98 -42.18
CA VAL A 332 -3.82 18.23 -41.07
C VAL A 332 -4.28 16.91 -40.45
N ARG A 333 -4.72 15.95 -41.27
CA ARG A 333 -5.17 14.62 -40.81
C ARG A 333 -4.06 13.86 -40.08
N THR A 334 -2.87 13.82 -40.68
CA THR A 334 -1.70 13.15 -40.11
C THR A 334 -1.26 13.80 -38.80
N SER A 335 -1.24 15.13 -38.73
CA SER A 335 -0.88 15.86 -37.51
C SER A 335 -1.82 15.56 -36.34
N GLU A 336 -3.13 15.39 -36.60
CA GLU A 336 -4.11 15.03 -35.59
C GLU A 336 -3.89 13.60 -35.08
N ALA A 337 -3.69 12.66 -36.00
CA ALA A 337 -3.40 11.27 -35.66
C ALA A 337 -2.14 11.14 -34.80
N VAL A 338 -1.06 11.84 -35.20
CA VAL A 338 0.21 11.85 -34.47
C VAL A 338 0.03 12.46 -33.09
N ALA A 339 -0.66 13.61 -32.97
CA ALA A 339 -0.89 14.26 -31.68
C ALA A 339 -1.62 13.33 -30.69
N LEU A 340 -2.72 12.72 -31.13
CA LEU A 340 -3.51 11.79 -30.31
C LEU A 340 -2.72 10.53 -29.94
N ARG A 341 -1.97 9.96 -30.89
CA ARG A 341 -1.11 8.80 -30.64
C ARG A 341 -0.05 9.12 -29.59
N THR A 342 0.69 10.22 -29.75
CA THR A 342 1.70 10.64 -28.77
C THR A 342 1.07 10.82 -27.39
N ARG A 343 -0.16 11.35 -27.30
CA ARG A 343 -0.87 11.43 -26.02
C ARG A 343 -1.17 10.07 -25.41
N LEU A 344 -1.68 9.13 -26.20
CA LEU A 344 -1.96 7.78 -25.73
C LEU A 344 -0.70 7.08 -25.21
N GLU A 345 0.41 7.20 -25.95
CA GLU A 345 1.72 6.64 -25.56
C GLU A 345 2.21 7.26 -24.24
N GLU A 346 2.03 8.57 -24.05
CA GLU A 346 2.36 9.23 -22.78
C GLU A 346 1.47 8.78 -21.62
N VAL A 347 0.16 8.61 -21.83
CA VAL A 347 -0.75 8.07 -20.80
C VAL A 347 -0.33 6.64 -20.42
N ARG A 348 -0.05 5.78 -21.42
CA ARG A 348 0.37 4.39 -21.20
C ARG A 348 1.67 4.31 -20.44
N SER A 349 2.70 5.03 -20.88
CA SER A 349 4.02 5.03 -20.25
C SER A 349 4.00 5.62 -18.82
N ALA A 350 3.30 6.73 -18.60
CA ALA A 350 3.24 7.37 -17.30
C ALA A 350 2.44 6.55 -16.27
N LEU A 351 1.31 5.96 -16.67
CA LEU A 351 0.43 5.23 -15.76
C LEU A 351 0.81 3.75 -15.62
N GLY A 352 1.39 3.15 -16.66
CA GLY A 352 1.84 1.75 -16.69
C GLY A 352 0.68 0.76 -16.60
N ILE A 353 -0.44 1.06 -17.26
CA ILE A 353 -1.66 0.24 -17.29
C ILE A 353 -2.17 0.08 -18.73
N CYS A 354 -2.90 -1.01 -18.98
CA CYS A 354 -3.63 -1.21 -20.24
C CYS A 354 -5.09 -0.78 -20.06
N PHE A 355 -5.61 0.02 -20.99
CA PHE A 355 -6.98 0.54 -20.94
C PHE A 355 -7.65 0.50 -22.32
N PRO A 356 -8.98 0.34 -22.40
CA PRO A 356 -9.73 0.46 -23.65
C PRO A 356 -9.72 1.90 -24.17
N VAL A 357 -9.64 2.04 -25.49
CA VAL A 357 -9.68 3.32 -26.19
C VAL A 357 -10.95 3.38 -27.04
N TYR A 358 -11.76 4.42 -26.83
CA TYR A 358 -13.00 4.67 -27.55
C TYR A 358 -12.81 5.86 -28.48
N LEU A 359 -12.89 5.67 -29.79
CA LEU A 359 -12.81 6.76 -30.76
C LEU A 359 -14.21 7.31 -31.03
N ILE A 360 -14.39 8.60 -30.84
CA ILE A 360 -15.64 9.32 -31.06
C ILE A 360 -15.39 10.38 -32.13
N ILE A 361 -16.04 10.21 -33.28
CA ILE A 361 -16.13 11.24 -34.31
C ILE A 361 -17.27 12.17 -33.92
N THR A 362 -16.95 13.42 -33.65
CA THR A 362 -17.87 14.46 -33.22
C THR A 362 -18.24 15.38 -34.39
N GLN A 363 -19.30 16.17 -34.19
CA GLN A 363 -19.81 17.13 -35.18
C GLN A 363 -20.34 16.48 -36.47
N MET A 364 -20.95 15.29 -36.33
CA MET A 364 -21.55 14.57 -37.46
C MET A 364 -22.72 15.31 -38.11
N ASP A 365 -23.34 16.25 -37.40
CA ASP A 365 -24.35 17.18 -37.93
C ASP A 365 -23.84 18.03 -39.09
N ARG A 366 -22.52 18.22 -39.21
CA ARG A 366 -21.92 18.95 -40.33
C ARG A 366 -21.88 18.13 -41.62
N LEU A 367 -22.08 16.81 -41.54
CA LEU A 367 -22.17 15.95 -42.72
C LEU A 367 -23.50 16.23 -43.46
N PRO A 368 -23.48 16.48 -44.78
CA PRO A 368 -24.69 16.70 -45.56
C PRO A 368 -25.72 15.58 -45.37
N GLY A 369 -26.96 15.95 -45.03
CA GLY A 369 -28.08 15.01 -44.86
C GLY A 369 -28.10 14.22 -43.55
N PHE A 370 -27.08 14.30 -42.67
CA PHE A 370 -27.05 13.50 -41.44
C PHE A 370 -28.12 13.93 -40.44
N ALA A 371 -28.20 15.24 -40.16
CA ALA A 371 -29.22 15.78 -39.26
C ALA A 371 -30.64 15.53 -39.80
N ASP A 372 -30.83 15.70 -41.11
CA ASP A 372 -32.12 15.46 -41.78
C ASP A 372 -32.54 13.99 -41.67
N TYR A 373 -31.60 13.06 -41.90
CA TYR A 373 -31.89 11.62 -41.86
C TYR A 373 -32.33 11.16 -40.48
N PHE A 374 -31.74 11.71 -39.41
CA PHE A 374 -32.05 11.35 -38.03
C PHE A 374 -33.06 12.27 -37.33
N SER A 375 -33.54 13.32 -38.01
CA SER A 375 -34.50 14.27 -37.47
C SER A 375 -35.82 13.63 -37.01
N SER A 376 -36.28 12.59 -37.71
CA SER A 376 -37.54 11.88 -37.42
C SER A 376 -37.44 10.92 -36.23
N LEU A 377 -36.23 10.65 -35.73
CA LEU A 377 -36.07 9.75 -34.59
C LEU A 377 -36.77 10.32 -33.35
N THR A 378 -37.46 9.45 -32.62
CA THR A 378 -38.03 9.77 -31.31
C THR A 378 -36.91 10.07 -30.31
N LYS A 379 -37.24 10.72 -29.19
CA LYS A 379 -36.27 11.02 -28.13
C LYS A 379 -35.53 9.77 -27.64
N GLU A 380 -36.24 8.64 -27.55
CA GLU A 380 -35.68 7.33 -27.18
C GLU A 380 -34.77 6.79 -28.27
N THR A 381 -35.15 6.81 -29.54
CA THR A 381 -34.26 6.31 -30.61
C THR A 381 -33.06 7.20 -30.87
N ARG A 382 -33.06 8.47 -30.44
CA ARG A 382 -31.86 9.34 -30.47
C ARG A 382 -30.81 8.96 -29.43
N THR A 383 -31.14 8.18 -28.41
CA THR A 383 -30.15 7.70 -27.43
C THR A 383 -29.29 6.56 -27.97
N GLN A 384 -29.77 5.87 -29.02
CA GLN A 384 -29.14 4.68 -29.60
C GLN A 384 -27.69 4.90 -30.01
N ILE A 385 -26.93 3.82 -30.20
CA ILE A 385 -25.54 3.93 -30.64
C ILE A 385 -25.49 3.97 -32.16
N TRP A 386 -24.80 4.97 -32.72
CA TRP A 386 -24.37 4.98 -34.11
C TRP A 386 -22.85 4.76 -34.19
N GLY A 387 -22.44 3.57 -34.60
CA GLY A 387 -21.04 3.14 -34.58
C GLY A 387 -20.92 1.63 -34.44
N PHE A 388 -19.71 1.18 -34.15
CA PHE A 388 -19.42 -0.24 -33.96
C PHE A 388 -18.39 -0.47 -32.84
N THR A 389 -18.53 -1.62 -32.20
CA THR A 389 -17.71 -2.05 -31.07
C THR A 389 -16.95 -3.33 -31.45
N LEU A 390 -15.63 -3.27 -31.51
CA LEU A 390 -14.76 -4.35 -32.00
C LEU A 390 -14.57 -5.44 -30.95
N SER A 391 -14.94 -6.68 -31.26
CA SER A 391 -14.66 -7.83 -30.39
C SER A 391 -13.16 -7.91 -30.00
N LEU A 392 -12.87 -8.37 -28.78
CA LEU A 392 -11.52 -8.56 -28.23
C LEU A 392 -10.72 -9.68 -28.95
N ALA A 393 -11.22 -10.19 -30.07
CA ALA A 393 -10.62 -11.25 -30.86
C ALA A 393 -9.28 -10.86 -31.51
N SER A 394 -8.49 -11.89 -31.81
CA SER A 394 -7.21 -11.82 -32.52
C SER A 394 -7.41 -11.42 -33.98
N GLY A 395 -6.68 -10.41 -34.47
CA GLY A 395 -6.69 -9.99 -35.88
C GLY A 395 -6.32 -8.51 -36.05
N ASP A 396 -6.09 -8.09 -37.29
CA ASP A 396 -5.84 -6.68 -37.60
C ASP A 396 -7.08 -5.84 -37.20
N PRO A 397 -6.94 -4.87 -36.27
CA PRO A 397 -8.04 -4.00 -35.89
C PRO A 397 -8.56 -3.13 -37.04
N VAL A 398 -7.69 -2.73 -37.99
CA VAL A 398 -8.07 -1.82 -39.09
C VAL A 398 -8.99 -2.53 -40.07
N MET A 399 -8.64 -3.74 -40.50
CA MET A 399 -9.48 -4.55 -41.40
C MET A 399 -10.87 -4.85 -40.80
N ARG A 400 -10.94 -5.08 -39.48
CA ARG A 400 -12.22 -5.28 -38.78
C ARG A 400 -13.05 -3.99 -38.73
N CYS A 401 -12.41 -2.85 -38.51
CA CYS A 401 -13.09 -1.55 -38.59
C CYS A 401 -13.69 -1.31 -39.98
N GLU A 402 -12.94 -1.64 -41.03
CA GLU A 402 -13.42 -1.49 -42.41
C GLU A 402 -14.69 -2.32 -42.66
N GLY A 403 -14.70 -3.59 -42.25
CA GLY A 403 -15.87 -4.46 -42.40
C GLY A 403 -17.11 -3.97 -41.64
N GLU A 404 -16.95 -3.52 -40.39
CA GLU A 404 -18.07 -2.98 -39.61
C GLU A 404 -18.54 -1.62 -40.14
N PHE A 405 -17.62 -0.77 -40.62
CA PHE A 405 -17.96 0.50 -41.26
C PHE A 405 -18.79 0.28 -42.53
N ALA A 406 -18.40 -0.67 -43.38
CA ALA A 406 -19.13 -1.00 -44.60
C ALA A 406 -20.57 -1.45 -44.31
N ARG A 407 -20.81 -2.20 -43.24
CA ARG A 407 -22.16 -2.59 -42.78
C ARG A 407 -22.97 -1.38 -42.33
N LEU A 408 -22.34 -0.44 -41.62
CA LEU A 408 -23.00 0.78 -41.16
C LEU A 408 -23.39 1.68 -42.35
N SER A 409 -22.49 1.81 -43.33
CA SER A 409 -22.74 2.51 -44.60
C SER A 409 -23.91 1.88 -45.38
N ALA A 410 -23.90 0.55 -45.53
CA ALA A 410 -24.99 -0.19 -46.18
C ALA A 410 -26.34 -0.01 -45.47
N ARG A 411 -26.35 0.11 -44.13
CA ARG A 411 -27.58 0.37 -43.36
C ARG A 411 -28.19 1.75 -43.66
N ILE A 412 -27.37 2.80 -43.84
CA ILE A 412 -27.86 4.11 -44.27
C ILE A 412 -28.42 4.03 -45.69
N ALA A 413 -27.67 3.42 -46.61
CA ALA A 413 -28.07 3.29 -48.00
C ALA A 413 -29.41 2.52 -48.15
N GLY A 414 -29.58 1.42 -47.41
CA GLY A 414 -30.83 0.63 -47.43
C GLY A 414 -32.04 1.35 -46.84
N GLY A 415 -31.83 2.23 -45.84
CA GLY A 415 -32.91 3.04 -45.25
C GLY A 415 -33.28 4.27 -46.08
N MET A 416 -32.44 4.68 -47.02
CA MET A 416 -32.59 5.94 -47.75
C MET A 416 -33.88 6.02 -48.57
N ASN A 417 -34.27 4.93 -49.24
CA ASN A 417 -35.48 4.92 -50.07
C ASN A 417 -36.73 5.30 -49.26
N SER A 418 -36.91 4.71 -48.08
CA SER A 418 -38.03 5.04 -47.19
C SER A 418 -37.99 6.51 -46.73
N ARG A 419 -36.81 7.03 -46.39
CA ARG A 419 -36.65 8.42 -45.93
C ARG A 419 -36.90 9.44 -47.05
N LEU A 420 -36.55 9.09 -48.29
CA LEU A 420 -36.81 9.92 -49.46
C LEU A 420 -38.28 9.90 -49.89
N GLU A 421 -39.05 8.86 -49.53
CA GLU A 421 -40.50 8.81 -49.73
C GLU A 421 -41.24 9.69 -48.71
N ASP A 422 -40.78 9.69 -47.46
CA ASP A 422 -41.38 10.47 -46.36
C ASP A 422 -41.12 11.99 -46.46
N GLU A 423 -40.05 12.42 -47.14
CA GLU A 423 -39.61 13.81 -47.17
C GLU A 423 -40.16 14.57 -48.38
N TYR A 424 -41.02 15.56 -48.09
CA TYR A 424 -41.67 16.40 -49.11
C TYR A 424 -40.88 17.66 -49.47
N ASP A 425 -40.00 18.15 -48.60
CA ASP A 425 -39.16 19.31 -48.89
C ASP A 425 -38.03 18.92 -49.86
N MET A 426 -38.07 19.49 -51.07
CA MET A 426 -37.09 19.24 -52.12
C MET A 426 -35.64 19.56 -51.68
N THR A 427 -35.44 20.57 -50.85
CA THR A 427 -34.11 20.99 -50.37
C THR A 427 -33.54 19.96 -49.40
N ARG A 428 -34.35 19.49 -48.44
CA ARG A 428 -33.99 18.40 -47.53
C ARG A 428 -33.80 17.09 -48.28
N ARG A 429 -34.66 16.79 -49.26
CA ARG A 429 -34.58 15.60 -50.09
C ARG A 429 -33.27 15.53 -50.89
N GLN A 430 -32.81 16.66 -51.44
CA GLN A 430 -31.50 16.75 -52.07
C GLN A 430 -30.34 16.48 -51.09
N ARG A 431 -30.39 17.07 -49.88
CA ARG A 431 -29.38 16.84 -48.83
C ARG A 431 -29.35 15.38 -48.36
N LEU A 432 -30.53 14.77 -48.16
CA LEU A 432 -30.69 13.38 -47.78
C LEU A 432 -30.07 12.42 -48.81
N ALA A 433 -30.31 12.69 -50.10
CA ALA A 433 -29.78 11.85 -51.18
C ALA A 433 -28.24 11.81 -51.21
N ALA A 434 -27.56 12.87 -50.74
CA ALA A 434 -26.10 12.94 -50.68
C ALA A 434 -25.48 12.21 -49.47
N LEU A 435 -26.28 11.84 -48.46
CA LEU A 435 -25.79 11.26 -47.22
C LEU A 435 -25.04 9.92 -47.39
N PRO A 436 -25.55 8.92 -48.16
CA PRO A 436 -24.88 7.62 -48.24
C PRO A 436 -23.48 7.73 -48.83
N GLU A 437 -23.32 8.53 -49.89
CA GLU A 437 -22.05 8.80 -50.55
C GLU A 437 -21.11 9.59 -49.61
N SER A 438 -21.64 10.66 -48.99
CA SER A 438 -20.89 11.48 -48.02
C SER A 438 -20.42 10.66 -46.80
N PHE A 439 -21.23 9.70 -46.35
CA PHE A 439 -20.86 8.81 -45.26
C PHE A 439 -19.83 7.78 -45.70
N ASP A 440 -19.98 7.13 -46.86
CA ASP A 440 -18.99 6.17 -47.37
C ASP A 440 -17.62 6.83 -47.63
N ALA A 441 -17.61 8.10 -48.03
CA ALA A 441 -16.40 8.89 -48.21
C ALA A 441 -15.56 9.03 -46.92
N LEU A 442 -16.15 8.85 -45.74
CA LEU A 442 -15.42 8.85 -44.47
C LEU A 442 -14.56 7.59 -44.27
N ARG A 443 -14.81 6.52 -45.02
CA ARG A 443 -14.11 5.23 -44.88
C ARG A 443 -12.60 5.39 -45.01
N ALA A 444 -12.13 5.99 -46.10
CA ALA A 444 -10.68 6.08 -46.37
C ALA A 444 -9.94 6.96 -45.34
N PRO A 445 -10.40 8.19 -45.03
CA PRO A 445 -9.76 9.01 -44.01
C PRO A 445 -9.81 8.40 -42.60
N LEU A 446 -10.89 7.68 -42.26
CA LEU A 446 -11.00 6.97 -40.98
C LEU A 446 -9.96 5.86 -40.88
N LEU A 447 -9.78 5.04 -41.91
CA LEU A 447 -8.79 3.97 -41.92
C LEU A 447 -7.35 4.52 -41.91
N GLU A 448 -7.10 5.65 -42.57
CA GLU A 448 -5.81 6.38 -42.49
C GLU A 448 -5.52 6.88 -41.07
N LEU A 449 -6.53 7.47 -40.41
CA LEU A 449 -6.41 7.91 -39.01
C LEU A 449 -6.16 6.71 -38.09
N LEU A 450 -6.91 5.62 -38.25
CA LEU A 450 -6.80 4.42 -37.42
C LEU A 450 -5.45 3.73 -37.59
N SER A 451 -4.98 3.56 -38.83
CA SER A 451 -3.65 2.99 -39.08
C SER A 451 -2.55 3.82 -38.42
N SER A 452 -2.66 5.15 -38.47
CA SER A 452 -1.73 6.07 -37.81
C SER A 452 -1.78 6.02 -36.28
N LEU A 453 -2.99 5.90 -35.70
CA LEU A 453 -3.22 5.80 -34.25
C LEU A 453 -2.78 4.46 -33.64
N LEU A 454 -2.93 3.37 -34.40
CA LEU A 454 -2.73 1.99 -33.94
C LEU A 454 -1.33 1.43 -34.27
N LEU A 455 -0.45 2.23 -34.85
CA LEU A 455 0.95 1.84 -35.13
C LEU A 455 1.63 1.32 -33.86
N ASP A 456 2.00 0.04 -33.88
CA ASP A 456 2.67 -0.61 -32.76
C ASP A 456 4.01 0.07 -32.45
N SER A 457 4.12 0.64 -31.25
CA SER A 457 5.42 1.11 -30.75
C SER A 457 6.23 -0.12 -30.33
N ARG A 458 7.36 -0.37 -31.03
CA ARG A 458 8.26 -1.51 -30.78
C ARG A 458 8.83 -1.58 -29.36
N TYR A 459 8.69 -0.50 -28.59
CA TYR A 459 9.23 -0.34 -27.23
C TYR A 459 8.17 -0.40 -26.13
N ASP A 460 6.88 -0.56 -26.47
CA ASP A 460 5.82 -0.61 -25.46
C ASP A 460 5.73 -2.02 -24.86
N GLY A 461 6.40 -2.21 -23.72
CA GLY A 461 6.44 -3.48 -22.97
C GLY A 461 5.09 -3.89 -22.36
N THR A 462 4.04 -3.06 -22.46
CA THR A 462 2.67 -3.49 -22.18
C THR A 462 2.19 -4.37 -23.33
N GLN A 463 2.34 -5.69 -23.17
CA GLN A 463 1.91 -6.71 -24.13
C GLN A 463 0.39 -6.77 -24.36
N ALA A 464 -0.16 -5.76 -25.02
CA ALA A 464 -1.49 -5.81 -25.63
C ALA A 464 -1.51 -4.85 -26.82
N ARG A 465 -1.62 -5.45 -28.02
CA ARG A 465 -1.99 -4.81 -29.29
C ARG A 465 -3.03 -3.73 -29.04
N ALA A 466 -2.92 -2.59 -29.72
CA ALA A 466 -3.77 -1.43 -29.55
C ALA A 466 -5.25 -1.80 -29.23
N THR A 467 -5.68 -1.48 -28.01
CA THR A 467 -6.98 -1.80 -27.42
C THR A 467 -8.09 -0.87 -27.91
N LEU A 468 -8.12 -0.57 -29.21
CA LEU A 468 -9.25 0.15 -29.80
C LEU A 468 -10.50 -0.70 -29.59
N ARG A 469 -11.47 -0.15 -28.88
CA ARG A 469 -12.71 -0.87 -28.54
C ARG A 469 -13.82 -0.59 -29.53
N GLY A 470 -13.81 0.56 -30.19
CA GLY A 470 -14.82 0.90 -31.19
C GLY A 470 -14.69 2.31 -31.71
N VAL A 471 -15.43 2.58 -32.78
CA VAL A 471 -15.58 3.89 -33.40
C VAL A 471 -17.05 4.28 -33.36
N TYR A 472 -17.33 5.48 -32.86
CA TYR A 472 -18.69 5.99 -32.64
C TYR A 472 -18.84 7.36 -33.28
N PHE A 473 -20.02 7.63 -33.84
CA PHE A 473 -20.35 8.83 -34.59
C PHE A 473 -21.42 9.59 -33.82
N THR A 474 -21.10 10.81 -33.39
CA THR A 474 -21.93 11.56 -32.45
C THR A 474 -22.07 13.03 -32.85
N SER A 475 -23.17 13.64 -32.41
CA SER A 475 -23.37 15.09 -32.52
C SER A 475 -23.96 15.61 -31.21
N ALA A 476 -23.33 16.62 -30.61
CA ALA A 476 -23.76 17.16 -29.32
C ALA A 476 -24.51 18.49 -29.44
N ALA A 477 -24.21 19.30 -30.47
CA ALA A 477 -24.86 20.58 -30.74
C ALA A 477 -24.92 20.80 -32.25
N GLN A 478 -26.08 21.22 -32.77
CA GLN A 478 -26.33 21.44 -34.19
C GLN A 478 -25.98 22.88 -34.58
N SER A 479 -24.69 23.18 -34.66
CA SER A 479 -24.22 24.52 -35.05
C SER A 479 -22.93 24.41 -35.86
N GLY A 480 -23.00 24.74 -37.16
CA GLY A 480 -21.81 24.87 -37.99
C GLY A 480 -22.08 24.80 -39.48
N GLU A 481 -21.10 25.25 -40.27
CA GLU A 481 -21.11 25.09 -41.73
C GLU A 481 -20.92 23.62 -42.12
N HIS A 482 -21.64 23.17 -43.15
CA HIS A 482 -21.54 21.81 -43.67
C HIS A 482 -20.12 21.51 -44.18
N VAL A 483 -19.68 20.28 -43.95
CA VAL A 483 -18.35 19.79 -44.34
C VAL A 483 -18.48 18.93 -45.60
N VAL A 484 -17.66 19.23 -46.60
CA VAL A 484 -17.58 18.42 -47.82
C VAL A 484 -16.76 17.18 -47.51
N ALA A 485 -17.42 16.03 -47.36
CA ALA A 485 -16.77 14.75 -47.10
C ALA A 485 -16.15 14.15 -48.38
N GLU A 486 -16.78 14.34 -49.54
CA GLU A 486 -16.29 13.88 -50.83
C GLU A 486 -15.95 15.06 -51.76
N PRO A 487 -14.65 15.38 -51.95
CA PRO A 487 -14.24 16.51 -52.77
C PRO A 487 -14.36 16.25 -54.28
N LEU A 488 -14.63 15.01 -54.69
CA LEU A 488 -14.56 14.54 -56.10
C LEU A 488 -15.90 14.50 -56.83
N THR A 489 -17.00 14.89 -56.17
CA THR A 489 -18.31 14.92 -56.82
C THR A 489 -18.29 15.85 -58.04
N VAL A 490 -19.02 15.49 -59.11
CA VAL A 490 -19.01 16.24 -60.39
C VAL A 490 -19.34 17.72 -60.17
N VAL A 491 -20.29 18.00 -59.29
CA VAL A 491 -20.72 19.35 -58.91
C VAL A 491 -19.58 20.11 -58.21
N GLN A 492 -18.85 19.48 -57.29
CA GLN A 492 -17.73 20.09 -56.58
C GLN A 492 -16.56 20.36 -57.52
N ARG A 493 -16.24 19.42 -58.42
CA ARG A 493 -15.18 19.61 -59.44
C ARG A 493 -15.53 20.73 -60.41
N LEU A 494 -16.79 20.82 -60.84
CA LEU A 494 -17.26 21.88 -61.73
C LEU A 494 -17.22 23.25 -61.04
N ALA A 495 -17.71 23.34 -59.80
CA ALA A 495 -17.66 24.54 -58.98
C ALA A 495 -16.23 25.03 -58.74
N THR A 496 -15.32 24.10 -58.45
CA THR A 496 -13.88 24.39 -58.26
C THR A 496 -13.22 24.83 -59.57
N ALA A 497 -13.53 24.16 -60.70
CA ALA A 497 -13.01 24.51 -62.02
C ALA A 497 -13.54 25.87 -62.54
N LEU A 498 -14.76 26.25 -62.13
CA LEU A 498 -15.38 27.54 -62.47
C LEU A 498 -14.99 28.68 -61.51
N GLY A 499 -14.12 28.44 -60.53
CA GLY A 499 -13.68 29.46 -59.58
C GLY A 499 -14.75 29.94 -58.59
N HIS A 500 -15.90 29.26 -58.55
CA HIS A 500 -17.01 29.55 -57.65
C HIS A 500 -17.21 28.38 -56.68
N PRO A 501 -16.47 28.33 -55.55
CA PRO A 501 -16.75 27.35 -54.52
C PRO A 501 -18.19 27.53 -54.05
N LEU A 502 -19.00 26.47 -54.18
CA LEU A 502 -20.39 26.46 -53.70
C LEU A 502 -20.39 26.65 -52.19
N LYS A 503 -20.67 27.88 -51.73
CA LYS A 503 -20.98 28.14 -50.33
C LYS A 503 -22.33 27.50 -50.03
N VAL A 504 -22.32 26.40 -49.30
CA VAL A 504 -23.55 25.78 -48.78
C VAL A 504 -24.18 26.78 -47.80
N ALA A 505 -25.42 27.21 -48.10
CA ALA A 505 -26.14 28.16 -47.27
C ALA A 505 -26.31 27.63 -45.83
N SER A 506 -26.02 28.48 -44.85
CA SER A 506 -26.14 28.19 -43.43
C SER A 506 -27.59 28.44 -42.99
N GLU A 507 -28.31 27.40 -42.54
CA GLU A 507 -29.62 27.57 -41.91
C GLU A 507 -29.49 27.80 -40.39
N PRO A 508 -30.43 28.53 -39.75
CA PRO A 508 -30.44 28.72 -38.31
C PRO A 508 -30.63 27.38 -37.58
N ALA A 509 -29.96 27.24 -36.44
CA ALA A 509 -29.94 26.03 -35.62
C ALA A 509 -31.35 25.67 -35.10
N HIS A 510 -31.92 24.57 -35.60
CA HIS A 510 -33.19 24.04 -35.12
C HIS A 510 -32.96 23.02 -33.99
N GLY A 511 -32.84 23.54 -32.76
CA GLY A 511 -32.91 22.73 -31.53
C GLY A 511 -31.59 22.07 -31.09
N SER A 512 -31.31 22.16 -29.78
CA SER A 512 -30.10 21.63 -29.13
C SER A 512 -30.27 20.17 -28.70
N HIS A 513 -30.61 19.28 -29.62
CA HIS A 513 -30.74 17.85 -29.32
C HIS A 513 -29.49 17.10 -29.78
N GLY A 514 -28.77 16.50 -28.83
CA GLY A 514 -27.64 15.62 -29.12
C GLY A 514 -28.11 14.27 -29.66
N TYR A 515 -27.36 13.72 -30.61
CA TYR A 515 -27.57 12.40 -31.21
C TYR A 515 -26.51 11.42 -30.71
N PHE A 516 -26.97 10.23 -30.33
CA PHE A 516 -26.18 9.00 -30.16
C PHE A 516 -25.12 9.01 -29.05
N LEU A 517 -25.32 9.81 -28.01
CA LEU A 517 -24.38 9.92 -26.89
C LEU A 517 -24.79 9.10 -25.66
N HIS A 518 -26.08 9.04 -25.32
CA HIS A 518 -26.53 8.42 -24.07
C HIS A 518 -26.19 6.93 -23.99
N ASP A 519 -26.65 6.11 -24.95
CA ASP A 519 -26.46 4.65 -24.85
C ASP A 519 -25.00 4.25 -25.06
N LEU A 520 -24.20 5.08 -25.75
CA LEU A 520 -22.77 4.88 -25.87
C LEU A 520 -22.09 4.83 -24.49
N PHE A 521 -22.42 5.77 -23.61
CA PHE A 521 -21.87 5.76 -22.25
C PHE A 521 -22.50 4.65 -21.41
N ALA A 522 -23.83 4.58 -21.36
CA ALA A 522 -24.56 3.68 -20.47
C ALA A 522 -24.35 2.19 -20.80
N THR A 523 -24.31 1.82 -22.08
CA THR A 523 -24.32 0.41 -22.51
C THR A 523 -22.97 -0.14 -22.95
N VAL A 524 -22.02 0.72 -23.35
CA VAL A 524 -20.70 0.29 -23.84
C VAL A 524 -19.57 0.76 -22.93
N ILE A 525 -19.40 2.07 -22.76
CA ILE A 525 -18.21 2.60 -22.06
C ILE A 525 -18.18 2.17 -20.59
N LEU A 526 -19.30 2.33 -19.86
CA LEU A 526 -19.36 2.08 -18.41
C LEU A 526 -19.34 0.59 -18.04
N PRO A 527 -20.12 -0.30 -18.68
CA PRO A 527 -20.10 -1.73 -18.34
C PRO A 527 -18.73 -2.37 -18.56
N GLU A 528 -17.93 -1.80 -19.47
CA GLU A 528 -16.58 -2.26 -19.82
C GLU A 528 -15.46 -1.71 -18.94
N ALA A 529 -15.80 -1.00 -17.86
CA ALA A 529 -14.85 -0.49 -16.86
C ALA A 529 -13.82 -1.52 -16.36
N HIS A 530 -14.19 -2.80 -16.35
CA HIS A 530 -13.40 -3.92 -15.86
C HIS A 530 -12.31 -4.39 -16.84
N LEU A 531 -12.31 -3.89 -18.07
CA LEU A 531 -11.29 -4.25 -19.08
C LEU A 531 -9.90 -3.70 -18.73
N VAL A 532 -9.80 -2.75 -17.81
CA VAL A 532 -8.50 -2.25 -17.35
C VAL A 532 -7.75 -3.28 -16.53
N ARG A 533 -6.55 -3.57 -16.99
CA ARG A 533 -5.64 -4.47 -16.29
C ARG A 533 -4.64 -3.65 -15.50
N PRO A 534 -4.67 -3.74 -14.15
CA PRO A 534 -3.62 -3.14 -13.33
C PRO A 534 -2.29 -3.84 -13.61
N ASN A 535 -1.19 -3.15 -13.33
CA ASN A 535 0.15 -3.73 -13.50
C ASN A 535 0.32 -4.98 -12.61
N LEU A 536 0.39 -6.16 -13.26
CA LEU A 536 0.41 -7.48 -12.62
C LEU A 536 1.55 -7.61 -11.61
N ASP A 537 2.74 -7.09 -11.91
CA ASP A 537 3.93 -7.20 -11.05
C ASP A 537 3.72 -6.52 -9.69
N ARG A 538 3.01 -5.39 -9.67
CA ARG A 538 2.76 -4.66 -8.43
C ARG A 538 1.71 -5.35 -7.59
N GLU A 539 0.65 -5.82 -8.22
CA GLU A 539 -0.43 -6.54 -7.52
C GLU A 539 0.10 -7.86 -6.94
N LEU A 540 0.93 -8.60 -7.69
CA LEU A 540 1.62 -9.80 -7.19
C LEU A 540 2.52 -9.47 -5.99
N ARG A 541 3.31 -8.40 -6.03
CA ARG A 541 4.12 -7.97 -4.87
C ARG A 541 3.25 -7.69 -3.64
N PHE A 542 2.16 -6.93 -3.78
CA PHE A 542 1.27 -6.65 -2.64
C PHE A 542 0.56 -7.89 -2.11
N ARG A 543 0.16 -8.81 -2.99
CA ARG A 543 -0.42 -10.10 -2.59
C ARG A 543 0.59 -10.97 -1.86
N LEU A 544 1.81 -11.06 -2.38
CA LEU A 544 2.91 -11.80 -1.75
C LEU A 544 3.26 -11.23 -0.37
N LEU A 545 3.42 -9.90 -0.24
CA LEU A 545 3.66 -9.27 1.07
C LEU A 545 2.54 -9.56 2.07
N ARG A 546 1.28 -9.55 1.61
CA ARG A 546 0.13 -9.88 2.47
C ARG A 546 0.18 -11.35 2.88
N LEU A 547 0.45 -12.26 1.96
CA LEU A 547 0.54 -13.70 2.22
C LEU A 547 1.69 -14.01 3.18
N LEU A 548 2.86 -13.40 2.98
CA LEU A 548 3.99 -13.47 3.90
C LEU A 548 3.63 -12.94 5.30
N GLY A 549 2.87 -11.84 5.38
CA GLY A 549 2.38 -11.31 6.64
C GLY A 549 1.42 -12.26 7.37
N HIS A 550 0.50 -12.91 6.66
CA HIS A 550 -0.40 -13.92 7.25
C HIS A 550 0.37 -15.18 7.67
N ALA A 551 1.30 -15.64 6.84
CA ALA A 551 2.16 -16.78 7.16
C ALA A 551 3.00 -16.52 8.42
N LEU A 552 3.56 -15.31 8.56
CA LEU A 552 4.30 -14.92 9.77
C LEU A 552 3.40 -14.90 11.02
N ALA A 553 2.17 -14.41 10.91
CA ALA A 553 1.22 -14.38 12.02
C ALA A 553 0.83 -15.80 12.46
N VAL A 554 0.58 -16.71 11.51
CA VAL A 554 0.29 -18.12 11.80
C VAL A 554 1.49 -18.81 12.44
N LEU A 555 2.71 -18.57 11.92
CA LEU A 555 3.93 -19.13 12.48
C LEU A 555 4.14 -18.67 13.92
N LEU A 556 3.96 -17.38 14.20
CA LEU A 556 4.11 -16.83 15.56
C LEU A 556 3.04 -17.37 16.51
N PHE A 557 1.80 -17.56 16.05
CA PHE A 557 0.74 -18.19 16.82
C PHE A 557 1.09 -19.64 17.17
N CYS A 558 1.49 -20.46 16.19
CA CYS A 558 1.88 -21.85 16.42
C CYS A 558 3.08 -21.96 17.35
N TRP A 559 4.08 -21.08 17.20
CA TRP A 559 5.24 -21.02 18.09
C TRP A 559 4.82 -20.72 19.53
N LEU A 560 4.01 -19.68 19.75
CA LEU A 560 3.56 -19.30 21.09
C LEU A 560 2.67 -20.39 21.72
N ALA A 561 1.77 -21.00 20.94
CA ALA A 561 0.92 -22.09 21.41
C ALA A 561 1.75 -23.32 21.83
N THR A 562 2.76 -23.68 21.04
CA THR A 562 3.68 -24.78 21.37
C THR A 562 4.49 -24.47 22.61
N ALA A 563 4.99 -23.23 22.73
CA ALA A 563 5.76 -22.79 23.88
C ALA A 563 4.94 -22.79 25.19
N LEU A 564 3.68 -22.32 25.14
CA LEU A 564 2.74 -22.40 26.26
C LEU A 564 2.42 -23.85 26.63
N TYR A 565 2.20 -24.73 25.65
CA TYR A 565 1.94 -26.14 25.89
C TYR A 565 3.11 -26.85 26.58
N VAL A 566 4.34 -26.62 26.12
CA VAL A 566 5.55 -27.15 26.76
C VAL A 566 5.71 -26.60 28.18
N SER A 567 5.47 -25.30 28.37
CA SER A 567 5.53 -24.68 29.69
C SER A 567 4.48 -25.22 30.64
N PHE A 568 3.27 -25.47 30.17
CA PHE A 568 2.22 -26.08 30.97
C PHE A 568 2.63 -27.49 31.43
N ASN A 569 3.03 -28.36 30.50
CA ASN A 569 3.41 -29.74 30.84
C ASN A 569 4.62 -29.82 31.78
N ASN A 570 5.60 -28.94 31.62
CA ASN A 570 6.77 -28.90 32.50
C ASN A 570 6.41 -28.43 33.92
N ASN A 571 5.51 -27.44 34.05
CA ASN A 571 5.05 -26.98 35.37
C ASN A 571 4.12 -27.99 36.02
N ASP A 572 3.26 -28.66 35.25
CA ASP A 572 2.39 -29.74 35.74
C ASP A 572 3.23 -30.91 36.28
N GLY A 573 4.23 -31.37 35.51
CA GLY A 573 5.16 -32.40 35.97
C GLY A 573 5.99 -31.98 37.19
N TYR A 574 6.34 -30.69 37.32
CA TYR A 574 6.94 -30.16 38.55
C TYR A 574 5.99 -30.26 39.74
N LEU A 575 4.73 -29.83 39.59
CA LEU A 575 3.72 -29.91 40.63
C LEU A 575 3.43 -31.35 41.05
N ASP A 576 3.44 -32.31 40.14
CA ASP A 576 3.32 -33.75 40.45
C ASP A 576 4.47 -34.29 41.31
N VAL A 577 5.69 -33.81 41.09
CA VAL A 577 6.85 -34.16 41.92
C VAL A 577 6.68 -33.56 43.33
N ILE A 578 6.25 -32.30 43.42
CA ILE A 578 6.02 -31.62 44.69
C ILE A 578 4.85 -32.25 45.47
N ALA A 579 3.76 -32.62 44.81
CA ALA A 579 2.62 -33.29 45.42
C ALA A 579 3.04 -34.59 46.12
N ARG A 580 3.80 -35.44 45.41
CA ARG A 580 4.34 -36.69 45.98
C ARG A 580 5.28 -36.45 47.17
N LYS A 581 6.14 -35.42 47.10
CA LYS A 581 7.00 -35.04 48.23
C LYS A 581 6.18 -34.55 49.42
N THR A 582 5.12 -33.79 49.16
CA THR A 582 4.23 -33.24 50.19
C THR A 582 3.46 -34.35 50.89
N ASP A 583 2.94 -35.34 50.17
CA ASP A 583 2.26 -36.50 50.74
C ASP A 583 3.19 -37.36 51.62
N ALA A 584 4.44 -37.56 51.16
CA ALA A 584 5.46 -38.25 51.93
C ALA A 584 5.80 -37.50 53.24
N LEU A 585 5.99 -36.18 53.15
CA LEU A 585 6.23 -35.33 54.31
C LEU A 585 5.04 -35.33 55.27
N ALA A 586 3.81 -35.18 54.77
CA ALA A 586 2.59 -35.20 55.57
C ALA A 586 2.42 -36.52 56.33
N THR A 587 2.75 -37.65 55.70
CA THR A 587 2.73 -38.97 56.36
C THR A 587 3.75 -39.05 57.50
N ARG A 588 4.97 -38.55 57.28
CA ARG A 588 6.04 -38.55 58.30
C ARG A 588 5.72 -37.61 59.46
N VAL A 589 5.23 -36.41 59.18
CA VAL A 589 4.77 -35.44 60.19
C VAL A 589 3.62 -36.01 61.01
N LYS A 590 2.63 -36.65 60.37
CA LYS A 590 1.51 -37.30 61.06
C LYS A 590 1.97 -38.45 61.97
N LYS A 591 2.98 -39.22 61.55
CA LYS A 591 3.61 -40.25 62.39
C LYS A 591 4.28 -39.61 63.61
N LEU A 592 5.06 -38.56 63.40
CA LEU A 592 5.81 -37.87 64.46
C LEU A 592 4.90 -37.21 65.51
N TYR A 593 3.74 -36.69 65.11
CA TYR A 593 2.73 -36.20 66.05
C TYR A 593 2.09 -37.30 66.91
N ARG A 594 1.99 -38.53 66.40
CA ARG A 594 1.42 -39.68 67.13
C ARG A 594 2.44 -40.33 68.05
N GLU A 595 3.66 -40.48 67.54
CA GLU A 595 4.79 -41.14 68.20
C GLU A 595 5.99 -40.19 68.16
N PRO A 596 6.20 -39.36 69.20
CA PRO A 596 7.31 -38.41 69.24
C PRO A 596 8.65 -39.14 69.26
N ALA A 597 9.35 -39.12 68.11
CA ALA A 597 10.69 -39.68 67.93
C ALA A 597 11.67 -38.53 67.62
N PRO A 598 12.40 -38.00 68.62
CA PRO A 598 13.30 -36.86 68.44
C PRO A 598 14.38 -37.08 67.38
N GLU A 599 14.79 -38.34 67.14
CA GLU A 599 15.76 -38.74 66.12
C GLU A 599 15.30 -38.49 64.68
N ASP A 600 13.99 -38.46 64.42
CA ASP A 600 13.40 -38.26 63.08
C ASP A 600 13.19 -36.77 62.73
N VAL A 601 13.30 -35.87 63.72
CA VAL A 601 13.03 -34.43 63.57
C VAL A 601 13.93 -33.75 62.54
N PRO A 602 15.28 -33.92 62.54
CA PRO A 602 16.14 -33.25 61.56
C PRO A 602 15.80 -33.63 60.12
N ASP A 603 15.54 -34.92 59.86
CA ASP A 603 15.19 -35.39 58.53
C ASP A 603 13.86 -34.81 58.06
N THR A 604 12.85 -34.72 58.94
CA THR A 604 11.56 -34.10 58.58
C THR A 604 11.70 -32.61 58.28
N LEU A 605 12.54 -31.89 59.04
CA LEU A 605 12.84 -30.48 58.82
C LEU A 605 13.61 -30.28 57.50
N ALA A 606 14.60 -31.12 57.20
CA ALA A 606 15.33 -31.10 55.93
C ALA A 606 14.40 -31.35 54.74
N GLN A 607 13.50 -32.34 54.84
CA GLN A 607 12.51 -32.60 53.79
C GLN A 607 11.53 -31.44 53.58
N ALA A 608 11.16 -30.72 54.65
CA ALA A 608 10.32 -29.53 54.54
C ALA A 608 11.03 -28.34 53.89
N ARG A 609 12.34 -28.16 54.17
CA ARG A 609 13.18 -27.12 53.55
C ARG A 609 13.46 -27.40 52.08
N ASP A 610 13.77 -28.65 51.76
CA ASP A 610 14.17 -29.09 50.41
C ASP A 610 12.97 -29.57 49.58
N LEU A 611 11.75 -29.28 50.07
CA LEU A 611 10.48 -29.56 49.39
C LEU A 611 10.43 -28.98 47.96
N PRO A 612 10.78 -27.70 47.69
CA PRO A 612 10.58 -27.09 46.38
C PRO A 612 11.65 -27.51 45.37
N ALA A 613 12.73 -28.16 45.81
CA ALA A 613 13.83 -28.59 44.95
C ALA A 613 13.40 -29.75 44.05
N ALA A 614 13.60 -29.64 42.74
CA ALA A 614 13.36 -30.70 41.78
C ALA A 614 14.63 -31.02 40.98
N PRO A 615 14.87 -32.28 40.60
CA PRO A 615 16.05 -32.64 39.81
C PRO A 615 16.08 -31.88 38.48
N GLY A 616 17.22 -31.23 38.19
CA GLY A 616 17.44 -30.53 36.92
C GLY A 616 16.72 -29.18 36.75
N LEU A 617 16.04 -28.67 37.79
CA LEU A 617 15.40 -27.36 37.77
C LEU A 617 16.12 -26.37 38.71
N ASP A 618 16.67 -25.30 38.13
CA ASP A 618 17.13 -24.14 38.90
C ASP A 618 15.92 -23.25 39.23
N LEU A 619 15.60 -23.14 40.52
CA LEU A 619 14.44 -22.39 41.00
C LEU A 619 14.59 -20.87 40.80
N ALA A 620 15.82 -20.35 40.82
CA ALA A 620 16.12 -18.93 40.67
C ALA A 620 16.28 -18.53 39.19
N ALA A 621 16.74 -19.46 38.35
CA ALA A 621 16.94 -19.22 36.92
C ALA A 621 16.43 -20.40 36.07
N PRO A 622 15.10 -20.66 36.03
CA PRO A 622 14.54 -21.80 35.30
C PRO A 622 14.82 -21.69 33.79
N ASP A 623 14.82 -22.79 33.04
CA ASP A 623 14.98 -22.70 31.58
C ASP A 623 13.75 -22.02 30.92
N SER A 624 13.92 -21.47 29.72
CA SER A 624 12.88 -20.84 28.91
C SER A 624 11.65 -21.73 28.69
N SER A 625 11.84 -23.05 28.68
CA SER A 625 10.77 -24.04 28.60
C SER A 625 9.76 -23.98 29.76
N PHE A 626 10.12 -23.41 30.91
CA PHE A 626 9.22 -23.16 32.04
C PHE A 626 8.62 -21.73 32.04
N ARG A 627 9.12 -20.85 31.17
CA ARG A 627 8.89 -19.40 31.20
C ARG A 627 7.91 -18.94 30.13
N TYR A 628 6.61 -19.12 30.33
CA TYR A 628 5.58 -18.48 29.51
C TYR A 628 4.38 -18.00 30.36
N GLY A 629 4.68 -17.45 31.54
CA GLY A 629 3.67 -16.93 32.49
C GLY A 629 3.05 -17.98 33.42
N LEU A 630 3.44 -19.25 33.28
CA LEU A 630 2.90 -20.39 34.04
C LEU A 630 3.88 -20.93 35.11
N TYR A 631 4.96 -20.22 35.41
CA TYR A 631 6.00 -20.73 36.32
C TYR A 631 5.50 -20.78 37.78
N ALA A 632 5.30 -21.99 38.30
CA ALA A 632 4.64 -22.21 39.60
C ALA A 632 5.58 -22.22 40.81
N ALA A 633 6.89 -22.43 40.61
CA ALA A 633 7.83 -22.68 41.70
C ALA A 633 7.93 -21.58 42.78
N PRO A 634 7.84 -20.26 42.48
CA PRO A 634 7.97 -19.24 43.51
C PRO A 634 6.93 -19.37 44.63
N ALA A 635 5.67 -19.65 44.28
CA ALA A 635 4.60 -19.86 45.25
C ALA A 635 4.87 -21.10 46.14
N ILE A 636 5.41 -22.17 45.55
CA ILE A 636 5.78 -23.38 46.29
C ILE A 636 6.96 -23.12 47.23
N VAL A 637 7.96 -22.34 46.80
CA VAL A 637 9.10 -21.95 47.64
C VAL A 637 8.63 -21.16 48.87
N ASP A 638 7.72 -20.21 48.69
CA ASP A 638 7.17 -19.41 49.79
C ASP A 638 6.39 -20.28 50.78
N VAL A 639 5.50 -21.15 50.28
CA VAL A 639 4.71 -22.08 51.13
C VAL A 639 5.59 -23.11 51.83
N SER A 640 6.62 -23.63 51.16
CA SER A 640 7.60 -24.54 51.77
C SER A 640 8.36 -23.86 52.92
N ARG A 641 8.77 -22.60 52.76
CA ARG A 641 9.43 -21.84 53.82
C ARG A 641 8.53 -21.69 55.05
N LEU A 642 7.25 -21.33 54.84
CA LEU A 642 6.28 -21.22 55.93
C LEU A 642 6.02 -22.57 56.61
N THR A 643 5.96 -23.65 55.83
CA THR A 643 5.78 -25.01 56.37
C THR A 643 6.99 -25.43 57.20
N HIS A 644 8.21 -25.12 56.73
CA HIS A 644 9.44 -25.38 57.46
C HIS A 644 9.47 -24.64 58.81
N GLN A 645 9.13 -23.36 58.81
CA GLN A 645 9.02 -22.54 60.03
C GLN A 645 7.99 -23.10 61.01
N ALA A 646 6.79 -23.44 60.52
CA ALA A 646 5.75 -24.03 61.36
C ALA A 646 6.19 -25.37 61.99
N LEU A 647 6.99 -26.18 61.28
CA LEU A 647 7.53 -27.43 61.83
C LEU A 647 8.65 -27.17 62.85
N GLN A 648 9.49 -26.14 62.65
CA GLN A 648 10.48 -25.72 63.65
C GLN A 648 9.78 -25.26 64.95
N ASP A 649 8.73 -24.47 64.84
CA ASP A 649 7.97 -23.96 65.99
C ASP A 649 7.30 -25.08 66.80
N ASN A 650 6.84 -26.15 66.13
CA ASN A 650 6.12 -27.25 66.79
C ASN A 650 7.03 -28.37 67.30
N PHE A 651 8.14 -28.67 66.62
CA PHE A 651 8.99 -29.83 66.95
C PHE A 651 10.34 -29.47 67.57
N LEU A 652 10.96 -28.37 67.13
CA LEU A 652 12.30 -27.99 67.57
C LEU A 652 12.26 -27.03 68.75
N LEU A 653 11.46 -25.96 68.67
CA LEU A 653 11.40 -24.92 69.69
C LEU A 653 10.99 -25.47 71.07
N PRO A 654 9.97 -26.33 71.23
CA PRO A 654 9.59 -26.84 72.56
C PRO A 654 10.70 -27.68 73.21
N GLN A 655 11.50 -28.39 72.42
CA GLN A 655 12.63 -29.17 72.93
C GLN A 655 13.77 -28.26 73.40
N ILE A 656 14.05 -27.17 72.68
CA ILE A 656 15.03 -26.16 73.11
C ILE A 656 14.57 -25.48 74.40
N VAL A 657 13.28 -25.09 74.49
CA VAL A 657 12.71 -24.47 75.69
C VAL A 657 12.80 -25.40 76.90
N ARG A 658 12.35 -26.66 76.76
CA ARG A 658 12.44 -27.66 77.82
C ARG A 658 13.88 -27.89 78.27
N ARG A 659 14.83 -27.90 77.33
CA ARG A 659 16.25 -28.02 77.63
C ARG A 659 16.78 -26.82 78.43
N ILE A 660 16.37 -25.60 78.08
CA ILE A 660 16.73 -24.40 78.84
C ILE A 660 16.19 -24.51 80.27
N GLU A 661 14.95 -24.95 80.44
CA GLU A 661 14.32 -25.18 81.76
C GLU A 661 15.08 -26.23 82.58
N ASP A 662 15.47 -27.35 81.97
CA ASP A 662 16.26 -28.40 82.62
C ASP A 662 17.65 -27.89 83.05
N VAL A 663 18.33 -27.09 82.21
CA VAL A 663 19.63 -26.49 82.54
C VAL A 663 19.52 -25.50 83.69
N ILE A 664 18.44 -24.70 83.73
CA ILE A 664 18.16 -23.79 84.86
C ILE A 664 17.97 -24.60 86.15
N ALA A 665 17.13 -25.64 86.11
CA ALA A 665 16.89 -26.51 87.28
C ALA A 665 18.18 -27.18 87.78
N GLN A 666 18.99 -27.73 86.87
CA GLN A 666 20.25 -28.40 87.20
C GLN A 666 21.30 -27.42 87.72
N SER A 667 21.37 -26.20 87.17
CA SER A 667 22.31 -25.16 87.61
C SER A 667 21.97 -24.64 89.00
N ILE A 668 20.68 -24.60 89.36
CA ILE A 668 20.22 -24.26 90.73
C ILE A 668 20.66 -25.35 91.73
N GLU A 669 20.51 -26.63 91.37
CA GLU A 669 20.93 -27.76 92.20
C GLU A 669 22.46 -27.79 92.42
N GLN A 670 23.24 -27.45 91.39
CA GLN A 670 24.71 -27.44 91.41
C GLN A 670 25.32 -26.14 91.95
N GLN A 671 24.50 -25.14 92.34
CA GLN A 671 24.93 -23.81 92.77
C GLN A 671 25.78 -23.03 91.75
N ASP A 672 25.62 -23.30 90.45
CA ASP A 672 26.30 -22.54 89.39
C ASP A 672 25.49 -21.30 88.99
N SER A 673 25.78 -20.18 89.66
CA SER A 673 25.10 -18.91 89.43
C SER A 673 25.29 -18.33 88.03
N LYS A 674 26.42 -18.66 87.36
CA LYS A 674 26.73 -18.10 86.04
C LYS A 674 25.88 -18.78 84.97
N SER A 675 25.86 -20.12 84.98
CA SER A 675 25.08 -20.91 84.02
C SER A 675 23.57 -20.70 84.20
N ALA A 676 23.10 -20.56 85.45
CA ALA A 676 21.70 -20.22 85.75
C ALA A 676 21.30 -18.84 85.18
N TYR A 677 22.16 -17.81 85.34
CA TYR A 677 21.91 -16.48 84.78
C TYR A 677 21.89 -16.50 83.25
N ASP A 678 22.87 -17.16 82.62
CA ASP A 678 22.97 -17.22 81.16
C ASP A 678 21.79 -17.97 80.53
N ALA A 679 21.34 -19.09 81.12
CA ALA A 679 20.18 -19.84 80.68
C ALA A 679 18.86 -19.08 80.89
N LEU A 680 18.68 -18.43 82.05
CA LEU A 680 17.50 -17.59 82.32
C LEU A 680 17.42 -16.38 81.38
N ARG A 681 18.56 -15.75 81.08
CA ARG A 681 18.63 -14.64 80.13
C ARG A 681 18.14 -15.08 78.75
N VAL A 682 18.61 -16.22 78.25
CA VAL A 682 18.21 -16.77 76.95
C VAL A 682 16.74 -17.20 76.95
N TYR A 683 16.24 -17.77 78.05
CA TYR A 683 14.82 -18.08 78.23
C TYR A 683 13.94 -16.83 78.11
N LEU A 684 14.26 -15.76 78.83
CA LEU A 684 13.50 -14.50 78.79
C LEU A 684 13.57 -13.83 77.41
N MET A 685 14.70 -13.95 76.71
CA MET A 685 14.86 -13.44 75.34
C MET A 685 13.92 -14.13 74.33
N LEU A 686 13.55 -15.40 74.53
CA LEU A 686 12.63 -16.12 73.65
C LEU A 686 11.19 -15.56 73.70
N TYR A 687 10.78 -15.01 74.84
CA TYR A 687 9.42 -14.50 75.06
C TYR A 687 9.30 -12.96 74.93
N ASP A 688 10.41 -12.24 74.79
CA ASP A 688 10.45 -10.79 74.62
C ASP A 688 10.96 -10.40 73.22
N ARG A 689 10.04 -10.00 72.33
CA ARG A 689 10.36 -9.64 70.94
C ARG A 689 11.32 -8.45 70.82
N GLU A 690 11.30 -7.50 71.77
CA GLU A 690 12.17 -6.33 71.72
C GLU A 690 13.61 -6.65 72.13
N LYS A 691 13.80 -7.72 72.92
CA LYS A 691 15.11 -8.16 73.43
C LYS A 691 15.63 -9.44 72.79
N PHE A 692 14.89 -10.00 71.82
CA PHE A 692 15.28 -11.20 71.10
C PHE A 692 16.53 -10.95 70.25
N ASN A 693 17.59 -11.71 70.52
CA ASN A 693 18.80 -11.74 69.70
C ASN A 693 19.07 -13.16 69.20
N ALA A 694 18.82 -13.40 67.91
CA ALA A 694 19.03 -14.70 67.28
C ALA A 694 20.47 -15.21 67.40
N ARG A 695 21.46 -14.30 67.37
CA ARG A 695 22.89 -14.67 67.45
C ARG A 695 23.24 -15.22 68.84
N ASP A 696 22.72 -14.61 69.89
CA ASP A 696 23.01 -14.98 71.27
C ASP A 696 22.30 -16.30 71.64
N LEU A 697 21.05 -16.46 71.22
CA LEU A 697 20.31 -17.73 71.34
C LEU A 697 21.02 -18.87 70.60
N ARG A 698 21.39 -18.65 69.32
CA ARG A 698 22.11 -19.65 68.52
C ARG A 698 23.45 -20.01 69.17
N ALA A 699 24.20 -19.04 69.66
CA ALA A 699 25.48 -19.28 70.32
C ALA A 699 25.31 -20.13 71.59
N TRP A 700 24.29 -19.84 72.40
CA TRP A 700 23.99 -20.61 73.61
C TRP A 700 23.57 -22.05 73.28
N VAL A 701 22.65 -22.25 72.33
CA VAL A 701 22.18 -23.59 71.93
C VAL A 701 23.33 -24.43 71.37
N LEU A 702 24.19 -23.85 70.54
CA LEU A 702 25.35 -24.54 69.96
C LEU A 702 26.41 -24.91 71.01
N ASP A 703 26.59 -24.08 72.03
CA ASP A 703 27.49 -24.33 73.16
C ASP A 703 26.93 -25.43 74.08
N ASP A 704 25.65 -25.39 74.46
CA ASP A 704 25.00 -26.45 75.26
C ASP A 704 25.09 -27.81 74.56
N TRP A 705 24.73 -27.87 73.26
CA TRP A 705 24.83 -29.09 72.46
C TRP A 705 26.25 -29.63 72.32
N SER A 706 27.27 -28.77 72.42
CA SER A 706 28.67 -29.18 72.37
C SER A 706 29.20 -29.76 73.69
N ARG A 707 28.73 -29.23 74.82
CA ARG A 707 29.19 -29.64 76.17
C ARG A 707 28.55 -30.93 76.65
N THR A 708 27.29 -31.17 76.30
CA THR A 708 26.48 -32.23 76.90
C THR A 708 26.22 -33.41 75.96
N GLY A 709 26.64 -33.34 74.69
CA GLY A 709 26.39 -34.38 73.70
C GLY A 709 24.90 -34.53 73.28
N ASN A 710 24.03 -33.65 73.79
CA ASN A 710 22.57 -33.73 73.64
C ASN A 710 22.05 -33.48 72.22
N ALA A 711 22.92 -33.05 71.28
CA ALA A 711 22.60 -33.14 69.86
C ALA A 711 22.34 -34.59 69.39
N ALA A 712 22.79 -35.60 70.15
CA ALA A 712 22.53 -37.02 69.90
C ALA A 712 21.05 -37.41 70.08
N VAL A 713 20.25 -36.65 70.85
CA VAL A 713 18.79 -36.85 70.96
C VAL A 713 18.11 -36.68 69.59
N PHE A 714 18.70 -35.84 68.74
CA PHE A 714 18.28 -35.60 67.35
C PHE A 714 19.18 -36.33 66.33
N GLY A 715 19.90 -37.38 66.75
CA GLY A 715 20.83 -38.13 65.89
C GLY A 715 22.20 -37.45 65.74
N THR A 716 22.35 -36.49 64.81
CA THR A 716 23.67 -35.88 64.51
C THR A 716 23.66 -34.36 64.59
N ARG A 717 24.67 -33.78 65.28
CA ARG A 717 24.84 -32.32 65.43
C ARG A 717 24.86 -31.56 64.10
N ALA A 718 25.46 -32.13 63.06
CA ALA A 718 25.58 -31.49 61.74
C ALA A 718 24.22 -31.28 61.06
N SER A 719 23.26 -32.21 61.26
CA SER A 719 21.94 -32.13 60.66
C SER A 719 21.09 -30.99 61.23
N MET A 720 21.21 -30.72 62.53
CA MET A 720 20.40 -29.71 63.23
C MET A 720 20.92 -28.28 63.10
N ILE A 721 22.23 -28.09 62.88
CA ILE A 721 22.82 -26.74 62.75
C ILE A 721 22.17 -25.95 61.60
N GLY A 722 21.83 -26.62 60.49
CA GLY A 722 21.20 -25.99 59.33
C GLY A 722 19.73 -25.60 59.52
N HIS A 723 19.14 -25.90 60.67
CA HIS A 723 17.77 -25.57 61.06
C HIS A 723 17.70 -24.53 62.18
N LEU A 724 18.85 -24.00 62.64
CA LEU A 724 18.94 -22.93 63.65
C LEU A 724 19.20 -21.54 63.01
N GLU A 725 19.14 -21.45 61.68
CA GLU A 725 19.20 -20.21 60.90
C GLU A 725 17.79 -19.71 60.60
#